data_AF-F9WSZ1-F1
#
_entry.id   AF-F9WSZ1-F1
#
_cell.length_a   1.000
_cell.length_b   1.000
_cell.length_c   1.000
_cell.angle_alpha   90.00
_cell.angle_beta   90.00
_cell.angle_gamma   90.00
#
_symmetry.space_group_name_H-M   'P 1'
#
loop_
_entity.id
_entity.type
_entity.pdbx_description
1 polymer ?
#
loop_
_entity_poly.entity_id
_entity_poly.type
_entity_poly.pdbx_seq_one_letter_code
_entity_poly.pdbx_strand_id
1 'polypeptide(L)'
;MKKNSPRCVALRLLTVLWFAVVCRASASRGNPEQKNKEEVFLCGAADLFVEWNVTFGALHKREVKVNTTATKILQNPELYTNRTGMEQAATVAIEMVKGVMSNTSAALNASRGFMDGIERDFFNAFEAVKDYPDNFTFGHSNLERDGKRESEILKFFKNVTMLFVKCKNRTNENVTIDSLEKKIMAEVDNETANLTEWEAEQRDKWNATLANVTTWLDGMKSYNHSETRKNVWKNSVSIRDIIVEDCDKIHRNSSKGSKVPNIINSAYMNVMRHLDDIANKTVVNNSLEENGCNSMHKLFKENISGVVFGNVTKSKNKIQEICKKLNETLQNHTCTTNRTSVEWLRHRFDITVPEIIERLSKSLVQLMEAEKLVVGTFEDLFVSRREVLCDETRVMGKMNTTFDMMVESDASCEADIKSANASLVSAVHNITEARNKSDAALERASMAQNITNAVSTEFDKTKRADVGVKSAERAMKESEIAAREVISKTETSREELKKVRDELNAARKKKGSHLETISKNFSSALTSVQRSENINNVCDVSSFVAPNVSIYAAEDVFAQLVAINFSADSASDGKLLGNCTQKVEALGRLVEEIGVYSNATRDNASKALQHADAAEQSAKEAEERAIDVVKSEINEKWSEIYAAEGNMTALSRKVTELERQRDHLYKNLSVVAELSNKTMNKALVAVRNCTAAAAIAMEAMTTVLKTTNETGRVVDANSSCAKAYANVINEDGAVQRVLRDTKATKVHVGKLHGDVNTSLAAGKSQLEQMKRNFTALSEFTNGGHLVLFGSARFPANINVSKLSLENATKIYTKLRSITAFNASRIEESLTSFGNVVAGISSNLTVAVVHQKGAADNVTLAETKAKEVEEETRAVLKKALEKQRARLCDTVKQLTEINNKTTALQKEAIAVRESEAAQLKRASAANQRAEDAVTRAVAAEPHAAEATAQYQLTGEAFRSARIEAKHLVKNAAASLQANEEHIKKINNNFTYAVKAVSSHHCKTEINVYKSAVTCNVTSGLEESLREIQSLTALMNITLEEEALKRLSLSDKSVKELMQETSRRASAAEAAAAAALKAAEGSKCTPLYLQLLRAVDNRS
;
A
#
# COMPACT_ATOMS: atom_id res chain seq x y z
N MET A 1 47.69 20.54 90.04
CA MET A 1 47.12 21.91 90.07
C MET A 1 47.95 22.81 89.17
N LYS A 2 47.36 23.33 88.08
CA LYS A 2 47.97 24.40 87.26
C LYS A 2 48.00 25.68 88.10
N LYS A 3 49.18 26.25 88.33
CA LYS A 3 49.39 27.69 88.52
C LYS A 3 50.81 28.05 88.08
N ASN A 4 50.86 28.36 86.79
CA ASN A 4 51.76 29.31 86.17
C ASN A 4 51.94 30.57 87.02
N SER A 5 53.19 31.01 87.22
CA SER A 5 53.48 32.45 87.16
C SER A 5 54.54 32.69 86.08
N PRO A 6 54.18 33.34 84.96
CA PRO A 6 55.07 33.64 83.84
C PRO A 6 56.25 34.55 84.20
N ARG A 7 56.22 35.24 85.35
CA ARG A 7 57.28 36.20 85.74
C ARG A 7 58.60 35.55 86.19
N CYS A 8 58.57 34.38 86.83
CA CYS A 8 59.80 33.69 87.28
C CYS A 8 60.51 32.92 86.16
N VAL A 9 59.76 32.42 85.17
CA VAL A 9 60.32 31.77 83.98
C VAL A 9 60.84 32.82 83.00
N ALA A 10 60.15 33.96 82.86
CA ALA A 10 60.64 35.09 82.06
C ALA A 10 61.93 35.70 82.61
N LEU A 11 62.10 35.85 83.93
CA LEU A 11 63.31 36.45 84.51
C LEU A 11 64.56 35.55 84.39
N ARG A 12 64.39 34.21 84.49
CA ARG A 12 65.46 33.22 84.30
C ARG A 12 65.79 32.98 82.83
N LEU A 13 64.80 33.02 81.94
CA LEU A 13 65.05 33.01 80.49
C LEU A 13 65.70 34.31 80.03
N LEU A 14 65.33 35.48 80.57
CA LEU A 14 66.02 36.74 80.25
C LEU A 14 67.47 36.76 80.70
N THR A 15 67.82 36.15 81.84
CA THR A 15 69.23 36.07 82.30
C THR A 15 70.04 35.03 81.53
N VAL A 16 69.46 33.88 81.15
CA VAL A 16 70.11 32.90 80.27
C VAL A 16 70.23 33.44 78.83
N LEU A 17 69.23 34.19 78.35
CA LEU A 17 69.30 34.90 77.06
C LEU A 17 70.28 36.07 77.10
N TRP A 18 70.41 36.82 78.21
CA TRP A 18 71.44 37.85 78.34
C TRP A 18 72.85 37.26 78.38
N PHE A 19 73.10 36.18 79.14
CA PHE A 19 74.41 35.53 79.15
C PHE A 19 74.71 34.76 77.84
N ALA A 20 73.72 34.22 77.14
CA ALA A 20 73.90 33.62 75.81
C ALA A 20 74.10 34.67 74.69
N VAL A 21 73.58 35.89 74.86
CA VAL A 21 73.80 37.03 73.96
C VAL A 21 75.14 37.72 74.27
N VAL A 22 75.61 37.71 75.52
CA VAL A 22 76.90 38.32 75.92
C VAL A 22 78.10 37.35 75.78
N CYS A 23 77.90 36.02 75.81
CA CYS A 23 78.97 35.03 75.60
C CYS A 23 79.03 34.38 74.20
N ARG A 24 78.28 34.89 73.20
CA ARG A 24 78.49 34.58 71.76
C ARG A 24 79.24 35.67 71.00
N ALA A 25 79.90 36.58 71.72
CA ALA A 25 80.92 37.47 71.17
C ALA A 25 82.32 36.84 71.30
N SER A 26 82.51 35.63 70.79
CA SER A 26 83.85 35.10 70.56
C SER A 26 84.32 35.54 69.17
N ALA A 27 84.92 36.74 69.14
CA ALA A 27 85.90 37.22 68.16
C ALA A 27 85.58 37.03 66.66
N SER A 28 84.61 37.78 66.11
CA SER A 28 84.67 38.18 64.70
C SER A 28 85.57 39.40 64.57
N ARG A 29 86.83 39.22 64.14
CA ARG A 29 87.78 40.32 63.86
C ARG A 29 87.42 41.13 62.59
N GLY A 30 86.32 40.82 61.89
CA GLY A 30 85.91 41.46 60.65
C GLY A 30 85.10 42.75 60.85
N ASN A 31 85.28 43.71 59.94
CA ASN A 31 84.61 45.00 59.98
C ASN A 31 83.26 44.96 59.21
N PRO A 32 82.12 45.34 59.83
CA PRO A 32 80.79 45.28 59.18
C PRO A 32 80.66 46.12 57.90
N GLU A 33 81.29 47.29 57.83
CA GLU A 33 81.23 48.15 56.65
C GLU A 33 82.03 47.57 55.49
N GLN A 34 83.23 47.07 55.77
CA GLN A 34 84.03 46.38 54.77
C GLN A 34 83.34 45.10 54.28
N LYS A 35 82.65 44.38 55.18
CA LYS A 35 81.87 43.18 54.86
C LYS A 35 80.74 43.49 53.88
N ASN A 36 80.02 44.58 54.08
CA ASN A 36 78.97 45.03 53.14
C ASN A 36 79.55 45.37 51.75
N LYS A 37 80.71 46.02 51.68
CA LYS A 37 81.38 46.36 50.40
C LYS A 37 81.83 45.10 49.64
N GLU A 38 82.36 44.10 50.34
CA GLU A 38 82.68 42.79 49.78
C GLU A 38 81.42 42.01 49.35
N GLU A 39 80.33 42.06 50.13
CA GLU A 39 79.05 41.44 49.78
C GLU A 39 78.44 42.02 48.50
N VAL A 40 78.57 43.33 48.21
CA VAL A 40 78.06 43.94 46.96
C VAL A 40 78.72 43.32 45.72
N PHE A 41 80.04 43.16 45.74
CA PHE A 41 80.76 42.50 44.64
C PHE A 41 80.33 41.03 44.49
N LEU A 42 80.24 40.29 45.60
CA LEU A 42 79.85 38.88 45.59
C LEU A 42 78.40 38.68 45.11
N CYS A 43 77.49 39.61 45.42
CA CYS A 43 76.13 39.61 44.88
C CYS A 43 76.12 39.80 43.36
N GLY A 44 76.90 40.74 42.82
CA GLY A 44 77.01 40.94 41.37
C GLY A 44 77.58 39.72 40.63
N ALA A 45 78.56 39.02 41.23
CA ALA A 45 79.10 37.77 40.70
C ALA A 45 78.08 36.62 40.74
N ALA A 46 77.36 36.48 41.86
CA ALA A 46 76.36 35.43 42.03
C ALA A 46 75.16 35.61 41.09
N ASP A 47 74.74 36.85 40.84
CA ASP A 47 73.68 37.19 39.88
C ASP A 47 74.03 36.71 38.47
N LEU A 48 75.22 37.07 37.96
CA LEU A 48 75.67 36.60 36.64
C LEU A 48 75.77 35.08 36.57
N PHE A 49 76.39 34.44 37.56
CA PHE A 49 76.56 32.99 37.59
C PHE A 49 75.22 32.23 37.52
N VAL A 50 74.23 32.64 38.32
CA VAL A 50 72.91 31.99 38.34
C VAL A 50 72.15 32.27 37.04
N GLU A 51 72.16 33.51 36.55
CA GLU A 51 71.46 33.88 35.31
C GLU A 51 72.03 33.16 34.08
N TRP A 52 73.34 33.05 33.96
CA TRP A 52 73.99 32.31 32.88
C TRP A 52 73.62 30.83 32.92
N ASN A 53 73.73 30.18 34.08
CA ASN A 53 73.44 28.76 34.19
C ASN A 53 71.98 28.43 33.86
N VAL A 54 71.04 29.27 34.29
CA VAL A 54 69.61 29.11 33.96
C VAL A 54 69.37 29.36 32.46
N THR A 55 69.98 30.40 31.89
CA THR A 55 69.83 30.76 30.47
C THR A 55 70.31 29.64 29.54
N PHE A 56 71.55 29.17 29.70
CA PHE A 56 72.06 28.11 28.84
C PHE A 56 71.45 26.74 29.15
N GLY A 57 70.97 26.52 30.38
CA GLY A 57 70.17 25.35 30.73
C GLY A 57 68.82 25.31 30.01
N ALA A 58 68.19 26.47 29.79
CA ALA A 58 66.95 26.57 29.02
C ALA A 58 67.17 26.31 27.53
N LEU A 59 68.19 26.93 26.93
CA LEU A 59 68.57 26.69 25.54
C LEU A 59 68.88 25.22 25.26
N HIS A 60 69.57 24.54 26.19
CA HIS A 60 69.86 23.12 26.09
C HIS A 60 68.61 22.24 26.00
N LYS A 61 67.53 22.58 26.72
CA LYS A 61 66.28 21.81 26.67
C LYS A 61 65.55 22.01 25.33
N ARG A 62 65.55 23.24 24.80
CA ARG A 62 64.93 23.58 23.52
C ARG A 62 65.66 22.91 22.35
N GLU A 63 66.99 22.93 22.34
CA GLU A 63 67.79 22.32 21.26
C GLU A 63 67.61 20.79 21.15
N VAL A 64 67.43 20.08 22.28
CA VAL A 64 67.14 18.64 22.30
C VAL A 64 65.82 18.31 21.60
N LYS A 65 64.78 19.14 21.76
CA LYS A 65 63.48 18.97 21.07
C LYS A 65 63.63 19.14 19.56
N VAL A 66 64.38 20.16 19.13
CA VAL A 66 64.68 20.40 17.70
C VAL A 66 65.39 19.20 17.08
N ASN A 67 66.43 18.70 17.74
CA ASN A 67 67.19 17.54 17.27
C ASN A 67 66.34 16.27 17.21
N THR A 68 65.50 16.03 18.22
CA THR A 68 64.61 14.85 18.25
C THR A 68 63.60 14.89 17.12
N THR A 69 63.00 16.06 16.87
CA THR A 69 62.03 16.25 15.78
C THR A 69 62.72 16.09 14.41
N ALA A 70 63.86 16.75 14.19
CA ALA A 70 64.63 16.62 12.95
C ALA A 70 65.05 15.16 12.67
N THR A 71 65.45 14.42 13.71
CA THR A 71 65.82 13.00 13.59
C THR A 71 64.62 12.14 13.20
N LYS A 72 63.45 12.36 13.80
CA LYS A 72 62.20 11.66 13.43
C LYS A 72 61.82 11.93 11.98
N ILE A 73 61.97 13.18 11.53
CA ILE A 73 61.73 13.59 10.14
C ILE A 73 62.65 12.81 9.17
N LEU A 74 63.95 12.73 9.46
CA LEU A 74 64.92 11.97 8.65
C LEU A 74 64.66 10.45 8.62
N GLN A 75 64.06 9.90 9.67
CA GLN A 75 63.76 8.47 9.75
C GLN A 75 62.53 8.06 8.93
N ASN A 76 61.72 9.01 8.45
CA ASN A 76 60.49 8.73 7.71
C ASN A 76 60.40 9.54 6.39
N PRO A 77 61.40 9.43 5.50
CA PRO A 77 61.45 10.22 4.26
C PRO A 77 60.30 9.91 3.29
N GLU A 78 59.73 8.70 3.35
CA GLU A 78 58.63 8.25 2.50
C GLU A 78 57.31 9.01 2.74
N LEU A 79 57.20 9.73 3.85
CA LEU A 79 56.01 10.52 4.18
C LEU A 79 55.92 11.86 3.44
N TYR A 80 57.02 12.27 2.82
CA TYR A 80 57.17 13.58 2.16
C TYR A 80 57.16 13.45 0.64
N THR A 81 56.63 14.47 -0.02
CA THR A 81 56.63 14.58 -1.48
C THR A 81 58.00 15.08 -1.96
N ASN A 82 58.56 16.08 -1.26
CA ASN A 82 59.89 16.63 -1.53
C ASN A 82 60.94 16.04 -0.58
N ARG A 83 61.28 14.76 -0.78
CA ARG A 83 62.21 14.02 0.09
C ARG A 83 63.58 14.68 0.21
N THR A 84 64.17 15.06 -0.93
CA THR A 84 65.52 15.65 -0.95
C THR A 84 65.56 16.99 -0.23
N GLY A 85 64.53 17.85 -0.40
CA GLY A 85 64.44 19.13 0.30
C GLY A 85 64.28 18.96 1.82
N MET A 86 63.42 18.02 2.24
CA MET A 86 63.24 17.69 3.65
C MET A 86 64.52 17.10 4.29
N GLU A 87 65.18 16.15 3.63
CA GLU A 87 66.40 15.50 4.14
C GLU A 87 67.54 16.51 4.34
N GLN A 88 67.70 17.41 3.38
CA GLN A 88 68.65 18.51 3.49
C GLN A 88 68.32 19.43 4.67
N ALA A 89 67.05 19.85 4.81
CA ALA A 89 66.62 20.74 5.87
C ALA A 89 66.85 20.14 7.27
N ALA A 90 66.46 18.87 7.48
CA ALA A 90 66.61 18.21 8.76
C ALA A 90 68.09 17.91 9.09
N THR A 91 68.91 17.53 8.10
CA THR A 91 70.36 17.32 8.30
C THR A 91 71.06 18.62 8.71
N VAL A 92 70.76 19.73 8.02
CA VAL A 92 71.31 21.06 8.34
C VAL A 92 70.88 21.50 9.74
N ALA A 93 69.61 21.29 10.10
CA ALA A 93 69.11 21.60 11.44
C ALA A 93 69.84 20.82 12.54
N ILE A 94 70.11 19.52 12.34
CA ILE A 94 70.88 18.70 13.30
C ILE A 94 72.31 19.23 13.47
N GLU A 95 72.99 19.60 12.37
CA GLU A 95 74.33 20.19 12.44
C GLU A 95 74.32 21.54 13.16
N MET A 96 73.31 22.38 12.92
CA MET A 96 73.14 23.65 13.65
C MET A 96 72.95 23.40 15.15
N VAL A 97 72.08 22.44 15.55
CA VAL A 97 71.87 22.08 16.96
C VAL A 97 73.15 21.58 17.63
N LYS A 98 73.99 20.80 16.94
CA LYS A 98 75.32 20.42 17.48
C LYS A 98 76.16 21.65 17.81
N GLY A 99 76.08 22.69 16.98
CA GLY A 99 76.69 24.00 17.23
C GLY A 99 76.14 24.66 18.49
N VAL A 100 74.81 24.67 18.68
CA VAL A 100 74.15 25.21 19.88
C VAL A 100 74.61 24.45 21.14
N MET A 101 74.59 23.10 21.12
CA MET A 101 75.04 22.24 22.22
C MET A 101 76.50 22.51 22.62
N SER A 102 77.37 22.74 21.64
CA SER A 102 78.77 23.07 21.87
C SER A 102 78.91 24.44 22.55
N ASN A 103 78.15 25.43 22.08
CA ASN A 103 78.17 26.78 22.64
C ASN A 103 77.57 26.86 24.05
N THR A 104 76.44 26.19 24.31
CA THR A 104 75.81 26.12 25.64
C THR A 104 76.73 25.44 26.65
N SER A 105 77.36 24.32 26.27
CA SER A 105 78.34 23.61 27.11
C SER A 105 79.57 24.47 27.42
N ALA A 106 80.09 25.18 26.42
CA ALA A 106 81.22 26.09 26.60
C ALA A 106 80.87 27.25 27.56
N ALA A 107 79.68 27.84 27.42
CA ALA A 107 79.21 28.90 28.30
C ALA A 107 79.02 28.46 29.75
N LEU A 108 78.44 27.27 29.98
CA LEU A 108 78.30 26.70 31.33
C LEU A 108 79.67 26.43 31.98
N ASN A 109 80.64 25.95 31.20
CA ASN A 109 82.01 25.76 31.68
C ASN A 109 82.70 27.10 32.02
N ALA A 110 82.53 28.13 31.19
CA ALA A 110 83.05 29.48 31.44
C ALA A 110 82.42 30.12 32.70
N SER A 111 81.10 29.97 32.88
CA SER A 111 80.37 30.41 34.08
C SER A 111 80.92 29.76 35.35
N ARG A 112 81.19 28.45 35.31
CA ARG A 112 81.80 27.72 36.44
C ARG A 112 83.21 28.20 36.74
N GLY A 113 84.06 28.31 35.70
CA GLY A 113 85.43 28.80 35.85
C GLY A 113 85.49 30.23 36.41
N PHE A 114 84.53 31.08 36.06
CA PHE A 114 84.38 32.43 36.62
C PHE A 114 84.15 32.40 38.12
N MET A 115 83.20 31.60 38.61
CA MET A 115 82.87 31.58 40.03
C MET A 115 83.97 30.90 40.88
N ASP A 116 84.55 29.79 40.40
CA ASP A 116 85.70 29.14 41.02
C ASP A 116 86.91 30.09 41.08
N GLY A 117 87.09 30.91 40.05
CA GLY A 117 88.13 31.94 39.99
C GLY A 117 87.95 33.02 41.06
N ILE A 118 86.74 33.56 41.22
CA ILE A 118 86.43 34.57 42.23
C ILE A 118 86.70 34.03 43.64
N GLU A 119 86.31 32.79 43.93
CA GLU A 119 86.61 32.15 45.23
C GLU A 119 88.10 32.18 45.55
N ARG A 120 88.90 31.73 44.58
CA ARG A 120 90.34 31.67 44.69
C ARG A 120 90.94 33.05 44.92
N ASP A 121 90.51 34.05 44.15
CA ASP A 121 91.07 35.40 44.19
C ASP A 121 90.74 36.13 45.51
N PHE A 122 89.55 35.89 46.07
CA PHE A 122 89.20 36.34 47.43
C PHE A 122 90.10 35.69 48.48
N PHE A 123 90.30 34.38 48.40
CA PHE A 123 91.13 33.66 49.36
C PHE A 123 92.59 34.15 49.36
N ASN A 124 93.15 34.41 48.17
CA ASN A 124 94.52 34.88 48.01
C ASN A 124 94.78 36.23 48.71
N ALA A 125 93.80 37.15 48.71
CA ALA A 125 93.95 38.45 49.36
C ALA A 125 94.17 38.32 50.87
N PHE A 126 93.52 37.34 51.51
CA PHE A 126 93.67 37.07 52.93
C PHE A 126 94.96 36.34 53.26
N GLU A 127 95.39 35.42 52.40
CA GLU A 127 96.68 34.73 52.57
C GLU A 127 97.86 35.70 52.44
N ALA A 128 97.72 36.78 51.66
CA ALA A 128 98.74 37.83 51.54
C ALA A 128 99.00 38.65 52.82
N VAL A 129 98.09 38.64 53.80
CA VAL A 129 98.20 39.45 55.02
C VAL A 129 98.31 38.62 56.30
N LYS A 130 98.41 37.30 56.18
CA LYS A 130 98.26 36.36 57.30
C LYS A 130 99.34 36.45 58.38
N ASP A 131 100.50 37.04 58.10
CA ASP A 131 101.57 37.23 59.08
C ASP A 131 101.30 38.35 60.09
N TYR A 132 100.48 39.32 59.67
CA TYR A 132 100.15 40.51 60.45
C TYR A 132 98.68 40.91 60.28
N PRO A 133 97.71 40.00 60.53
CA PRO A 133 96.30 40.27 60.26
C PRO A 133 95.78 41.49 61.02
N ASP A 134 96.34 41.80 62.19
CA ASP A 134 95.95 42.94 63.03
C ASP A 134 96.36 44.31 62.45
N ASN A 135 97.25 44.33 61.44
CA ASN A 135 97.63 45.53 60.68
C ASN A 135 96.66 45.82 59.53
N PHE A 136 95.72 44.91 59.25
CA PHE A 136 94.81 45.02 58.13
C PHE A 136 93.35 45.06 58.58
N THR A 137 92.51 45.66 57.76
CA THR A 137 91.05 45.61 57.88
C THR A 137 90.48 44.79 56.74
N PHE A 138 89.58 43.89 57.08
CA PHE A 138 88.85 43.03 56.16
C PHE A 138 87.42 42.82 56.64
N GLY A 139 86.50 42.55 55.71
CA GLY A 139 85.10 42.28 56.02
C GLY A 139 84.87 40.83 56.43
N HIS A 140 85.21 39.91 55.52
CA HIS A 140 85.24 38.48 55.75
C HIS A 140 86.65 38.01 56.16
N SER A 141 86.74 36.92 56.92
CA SER A 141 88.02 36.41 57.44
C SER A 141 88.30 34.97 57.03
N ASN A 142 89.57 34.55 57.03
CA ASN A 142 89.96 33.14 56.94
C ASN A 142 90.09 32.56 58.36
N LEU A 143 89.43 31.43 58.62
CA LEU A 143 89.43 30.67 59.86
C LEU A 143 90.23 29.38 59.70
N GLU A 144 90.88 28.92 60.78
CA GLU A 144 91.44 27.58 60.87
C GLU A 144 90.43 26.68 61.61
N ARG A 145 89.94 25.62 60.96
CA ARG A 145 88.98 24.66 61.52
C ARG A 145 89.38 23.25 61.10
N ASP A 146 89.49 22.35 62.07
CA ASP A 146 89.80 20.91 61.85
C ASP A 146 91.05 20.64 60.97
N GLY A 147 92.09 21.46 61.09
CA GLY A 147 93.33 21.34 60.31
C GLY A 147 93.21 21.80 58.84
N LYS A 148 92.17 22.58 58.52
CA LYS A 148 91.97 23.25 57.22
C LYS A 148 91.81 24.77 57.42
N ARG A 149 92.31 25.54 56.44
CA ARG A 149 92.02 26.97 56.28
C ARG A 149 90.70 27.10 55.52
N GLU A 150 89.65 27.57 56.18
CA GLU A 150 88.35 27.87 55.56
C GLU A 150 88.13 29.39 55.53
N SER A 151 87.82 29.96 54.37
CA SER A 151 87.32 31.34 54.34
C SER A 151 85.88 31.41 54.86
N GLU A 152 85.50 32.46 55.59
CA GLU A 152 84.07 32.78 55.82
C GLU A 152 83.30 32.81 54.50
N ILE A 153 83.99 33.19 53.43
CA ILE A 153 83.46 33.24 52.08
C ILE A 153 83.29 31.86 51.43
N LEU A 154 83.99 30.83 51.91
CA LEU A 154 83.86 29.45 51.42
C LEU A 154 82.44 28.89 51.61
N LYS A 155 81.72 29.34 52.66
CA LYS A 155 80.30 29.01 52.85
C LYS A 155 79.40 29.62 51.76
N PHE A 156 79.80 30.75 51.16
CA PHE A 156 79.10 31.34 50.03
C PHE A 156 79.31 30.51 48.78
N PHE A 157 80.54 30.10 48.48
CA PHE A 157 80.85 29.31 47.29
C PHE A 157 80.29 27.88 47.35
N LYS A 158 80.18 27.30 48.55
CA LYS A 158 79.47 26.02 48.77
C LYS A 158 77.95 26.10 48.49
N ASN A 159 77.35 27.30 48.48
CA ASN A 159 75.92 27.49 48.22
C ASN A 159 75.64 28.88 47.58
N VAL A 160 76.20 29.10 46.38
CA VAL A 160 76.08 30.36 45.62
C VAL A 160 74.62 30.71 45.36
N THR A 161 73.80 29.70 45.15
CA THR A 161 72.35 29.78 44.96
C THR A 161 71.63 30.42 46.15
N MET A 162 72.03 30.11 47.39
CA MET A 162 71.48 30.76 48.59
C MET A 162 71.94 32.22 48.71
N LEU A 163 73.16 32.54 48.27
CA LEU A 163 73.65 33.92 48.25
C LEU A 163 72.86 34.77 47.25
N PHE A 164 72.64 34.27 46.03
CA PHE A 164 71.79 34.92 45.03
C PHE A 164 70.42 35.29 45.62
N VAL A 165 69.73 34.33 46.24
CA VAL A 165 68.42 34.57 46.88
C VAL A 165 68.53 35.61 48.01
N LYS A 166 69.58 35.54 48.85
CA LYS A 166 69.80 36.53 49.91
C LYS A 166 70.06 37.94 49.36
N CYS A 167 70.80 38.06 48.25
CA CYS A 167 71.10 39.33 47.59
C CYS A 167 69.84 39.95 46.99
N LYS A 168 69.02 39.16 46.26
CA LYS A 168 67.76 39.60 45.65
C LYS A 168 66.70 40.00 46.69
N ASN A 169 66.59 39.25 47.78
CA ASN A 169 65.66 39.59 48.86
C ASN A 169 66.03 40.90 49.58
N ARG A 170 67.31 41.29 49.61
CA ARG A 170 67.76 42.58 50.19
C ARG A 170 67.37 43.78 49.31
N THR A 171 67.14 43.56 48.03
CA THR A 171 66.66 44.56 47.08
C THR A 171 65.13 44.50 46.87
N ASN A 172 64.39 43.80 47.75
CA ASN A 172 62.94 43.54 47.68
C ASN A 172 62.47 42.73 46.45
N GLU A 173 63.39 42.05 45.75
CA GLU A 173 63.06 41.13 44.65
C GLU A 173 62.90 39.72 45.24
N ASN A 174 61.67 39.26 45.49
CA ASN A 174 61.40 37.88 45.95
C ASN A 174 61.61 36.88 44.80
N VAL A 175 62.86 36.57 44.45
CA VAL A 175 63.23 35.66 43.35
C VAL A 175 63.82 34.37 43.90
N THR A 176 63.27 33.23 43.47
CA THR A 176 63.89 31.90 43.63
C THR A 176 64.51 31.45 42.31
N ILE A 177 65.45 30.51 42.36
CA ILE A 177 66.05 29.92 41.15
C ILE A 177 64.97 29.26 40.29
N ASP A 178 64.07 28.49 40.90
CA ASP A 178 62.95 27.87 40.18
C ASP A 178 62.04 28.91 39.51
N SER A 179 61.81 30.07 40.14
CA SER A 179 61.01 31.15 39.54
C SER A 179 61.73 31.83 38.38
N LEU A 180 63.05 31.97 38.47
CA LEU A 180 63.89 32.51 37.41
C LEU A 180 64.00 31.52 36.25
N GLU A 181 64.20 30.23 36.54
CA GLU A 181 64.19 29.16 35.54
C GLU A 181 62.84 29.11 34.84
N LYS A 182 61.72 29.15 35.56
CA LYS A 182 60.40 29.21 34.92
C LYS A 182 60.21 30.45 34.06
N LYS A 183 60.70 31.61 34.50
CA LYS A 183 60.60 32.85 33.73
C LYS A 183 61.43 32.78 32.45
N ILE A 184 62.69 32.36 32.56
CA ILE A 184 63.60 32.24 31.41
C ILE A 184 63.12 31.13 30.48
N MET A 185 62.73 29.97 31.01
CA MET A 185 62.09 28.91 30.22
C MET A 185 60.83 29.43 29.54
N ALA A 186 59.98 30.23 30.20
CA ALA A 186 58.79 30.76 29.54
C ALA A 186 59.12 31.72 28.39
N GLU A 187 60.14 32.57 28.51
CA GLU A 187 60.56 33.45 27.41
C GLU A 187 61.27 32.67 26.30
N VAL A 188 62.21 31.79 26.69
CA VAL A 188 62.93 30.91 25.78
C VAL A 188 62.03 29.84 25.21
N ASP A 189 60.85 29.54 25.76
CA ASP A 189 59.90 28.57 25.20
C ASP A 189 58.67 29.20 24.54
N ASN A 190 58.48 30.51 24.68
CA ASN A 190 57.32 31.17 24.09
C ASN A 190 57.55 31.35 22.58
N GLU A 191 56.66 30.75 21.79
CA GLU A 191 56.65 30.85 20.32
C GLU A 191 56.47 32.29 19.82
N THR A 192 55.86 33.16 20.63
CA THR A 192 55.64 34.57 20.31
C THR A 192 56.73 35.50 20.85
N ALA A 193 57.67 34.98 21.65
CA ALA A 193 58.75 35.79 22.18
C ALA A 193 59.76 36.14 21.08
N ASN A 194 60.11 37.41 21.01
CA ASN A 194 61.15 37.88 20.12
C ASN A 194 62.53 37.59 20.73
N LEU A 195 63.07 36.40 20.44
CA LEU A 195 64.34 35.95 21.00
C LEU A 195 65.53 36.88 20.67
N THR A 196 65.45 37.64 19.56
CA THR A 196 66.46 38.65 19.22
C THR A 196 66.41 39.86 20.15
N GLU A 197 65.20 40.31 20.51
CA GLU A 197 65.01 41.38 21.49
C GLU A 197 65.40 40.92 22.90
N TRP A 198 65.01 39.69 23.27
CA TRP A 198 65.39 39.09 24.54
C TRP A 198 66.91 38.91 24.69
N GLU A 199 67.63 38.50 23.64
CA GLU A 199 69.10 38.44 23.60
C GLU A 199 69.73 39.80 23.87
N ALA A 200 69.19 40.85 23.24
CA ALA A 200 69.66 42.21 23.43
C ALA A 200 69.50 42.67 24.88
N GLU A 201 68.36 42.37 25.51
CA GLU A 201 68.12 42.68 26.92
C GLU A 201 69.12 41.98 27.85
N GLN A 202 69.41 40.70 27.63
CA GLN A 202 70.39 39.97 28.46
C GLN A 202 71.80 40.52 28.27
N ARG A 203 72.20 40.81 27.03
CA ARG A 203 73.50 41.42 26.71
C ARG A 203 73.68 42.76 27.41
N ASP A 204 72.69 43.65 27.32
CA ASP A 204 72.74 44.99 27.91
C ASP A 204 72.81 44.90 29.43
N LYS A 205 72.04 43.98 30.04
CA LYS A 205 72.08 43.70 31.47
C LYS A 205 73.44 43.20 31.95
N TRP A 206 74.05 42.24 31.25
CA TRP A 206 75.35 41.69 31.64
C TRP A 206 76.48 42.71 31.45
N ASN A 207 76.43 43.53 30.39
CA ASN A 207 77.35 44.63 30.19
C ASN A 207 77.21 45.74 31.25
N ALA A 208 75.98 46.03 31.70
CA ALA A 208 75.75 46.96 32.80
C ALA A 208 76.38 46.47 34.11
N THR A 209 76.32 45.15 34.37
CA THR A 209 77.03 44.54 35.50
C THR A 209 78.55 44.70 35.36
N LEU A 210 79.11 44.43 34.18
CA LEU A 210 80.54 44.61 33.89
C LEU A 210 81.00 46.05 34.17
N ALA A 211 80.22 47.05 33.74
CA ALA A 211 80.52 48.46 33.96
C ALA A 211 80.61 48.84 35.45
N ASN A 212 79.84 48.18 36.32
CA ASN A 212 79.83 48.42 37.76
C ASN A 212 81.02 47.79 38.51
N VAL A 213 81.73 46.84 37.91
CA VAL A 213 82.82 46.09 38.56
C VAL A 213 83.91 47.03 39.08
N THR A 214 84.29 48.04 38.30
CA THR A 214 85.29 49.03 38.72
C THR A 214 84.85 49.77 39.97
N THR A 215 83.60 50.24 40.02
CA THR A 215 83.01 50.91 41.18
C THR A 215 82.97 49.99 42.41
N TRP A 216 82.62 48.71 42.24
CA TRP A 216 82.60 47.74 43.34
C TRP A 216 84.00 47.49 43.91
N LEU A 217 84.99 47.30 43.03
CA LEU A 217 86.38 47.07 43.43
C LEU A 217 87.01 48.31 44.08
N ASP A 218 86.72 49.50 43.57
CA ASP A 218 87.16 50.77 44.17
C ASP A 218 86.46 51.02 45.51
N GLY A 219 85.18 50.63 45.62
CA GLY A 219 84.44 50.56 46.87
C GLY A 219 85.15 49.67 47.89
N MET A 220 85.46 48.42 47.52
CA MET A 220 86.21 47.48 48.35
C MET A 220 87.57 48.02 48.79
N LYS A 221 88.27 48.77 47.93
CA LYS A 221 89.55 49.43 48.22
C LYS A 221 89.41 50.66 49.11
N SER A 222 88.35 51.47 48.96
CA SER A 222 88.27 52.81 49.55
C SER A 222 88.30 52.86 51.07
N TYR A 223 87.81 51.82 51.75
CA TYR A 223 87.62 51.82 53.20
C TYR A 223 88.95 51.73 53.97
N ASN A 224 89.15 52.59 54.96
CA ASN A 224 90.21 52.45 55.97
C ASN A 224 89.56 52.62 57.34
N HIS A 225 89.74 51.66 58.26
CA HIS A 225 89.13 51.72 59.60
C HIS A 225 89.83 52.70 60.54
N SER A 226 91.15 52.90 60.38
CA SER A 226 91.99 53.84 61.15
C SER A 226 93.27 54.18 60.36
N GLU A 227 94.02 55.20 60.78
CA GLU A 227 95.36 55.51 60.21
C GLU A 227 96.37 54.36 60.40
N THR A 228 96.13 53.47 61.36
CA THR A 228 97.03 52.38 61.74
C THR A 228 96.77 51.06 61.03
N ARG A 229 95.58 50.85 60.45
CA ARG A 229 95.23 49.60 59.75
C ARG A 229 94.95 49.84 58.25
N LYS A 230 95.63 49.09 57.39
CA LYS A 230 95.44 49.15 55.93
C LYS A 230 94.29 48.24 55.48
N ASN A 231 93.60 48.60 54.41
CA ASN A 231 92.62 47.68 53.80
C ASN A 231 93.33 46.48 53.15
N VAL A 232 92.82 45.25 53.35
CA VAL A 232 93.36 44.04 52.70
C VAL A 232 93.38 44.16 51.17
N TRP A 233 92.38 44.80 50.57
CA TRP A 233 92.26 44.97 49.11
C TRP A 233 93.19 46.04 48.53
N LYS A 234 93.85 46.84 49.39
CA LYS A 234 94.98 47.71 49.01
C LYS A 234 96.33 46.99 49.07
N ASN A 235 96.39 45.78 49.63
CA ASN A 235 97.63 45.03 49.72
C ASN A 235 97.95 44.38 48.36
N SER A 236 99.00 44.87 47.72
CA SER A 236 99.43 44.39 46.40
C SER A 236 100.47 43.29 46.59
N VAL A 237 100.01 42.05 46.67
CA VAL A 237 100.87 40.86 46.72
C VAL A 237 100.38 39.86 45.68
N SER A 238 101.31 39.31 44.90
CA SER A 238 100.99 38.31 43.89
C SER A 238 100.91 36.91 44.50
N ILE A 239 100.18 35.99 43.85
CA ILE A 239 100.07 34.60 44.29
C ILE A 239 101.45 33.92 44.38
N ARG A 240 102.35 34.24 43.45
CA ARG A 240 103.73 33.76 43.45
C ARG A 240 104.42 34.12 44.76
N ASP A 241 104.34 35.39 45.15
CA ASP A 241 105.05 35.89 46.33
C ASP A 241 104.47 35.29 47.61
N ILE A 242 103.14 35.09 47.67
CA ILE A 242 102.48 34.38 48.78
C ILE A 242 103.02 32.95 48.91
N ILE A 243 103.09 32.20 47.80
CA ILE A 243 103.56 30.80 47.80
C ILE A 243 105.05 30.72 48.16
N VAL A 244 105.87 31.63 47.62
CA VAL A 244 107.30 31.70 47.91
C VAL A 244 107.55 31.97 49.39
N GLU A 245 106.83 32.94 49.96
CA GLU A 245 106.96 33.29 51.36
C GLU A 245 106.51 32.14 52.28
N ASP A 246 105.42 31.46 51.93
CA ASP A 246 104.95 30.27 52.64
C ASP A 246 105.93 29.11 52.58
N CYS A 247 106.48 28.85 51.40
CA CYS A 247 107.47 27.80 51.22
C CYS A 247 108.78 28.12 51.93
N ASP A 248 109.19 29.39 52.06
CA ASP A 248 110.36 29.76 52.86
C ASP A 248 110.13 29.48 54.35
N LYS A 249 108.95 29.83 54.89
CA LYS A 249 108.56 29.54 56.29
C LYS A 249 108.52 28.04 56.57
N ILE A 250 107.99 27.24 55.64
CA ILE A 250 107.95 25.77 55.72
C ILE A 250 109.37 25.19 55.66
N HIS A 251 110.17 25.63 54.68
CA HIS A 251 111.52 25.11 54.47
C HIS A 251 112.43 25.37 55.67
N ARG A 252 112.44 26.61 56.17
CA ARG A 252 113.26 27.05 57.31
C ARG A 252 112.67 26.67 58.66
N ASN A 253 111.46 26.11 58.68
CA ASN A 253 110.66 25.86 59.89
C ASN A 253 110.70 27.06 60.84
N SER A 254 110.49 28.27 60.30
CA SER A 254 110.72 29.51 61.01
C SER A 254 109.47 30.39 61.01
N SER A 255 109.13 30.89 62.19
CA SER A 255 108.10 31.93 62.37
C SER A 255 108.68 33.35 62.30
N LYS A 256 109.95 33.49 61.88
CA LYS A 256 110.63 34.79 61.80
C LYS A 256 109.86 35.73 60.87
N GLY A 257 109.53 36.91 61.37
CA GLY A 257 108.75 37.90 60.62
C GLY A 257 107.24 37.68 60.67
N SER A 258 106.73 36.94 61.67
CA SER A 258 105.29 36.78 61.91
C SER A 258 104.98 36.91 63.40
N LYS A 259 103.83 37.50 63.76
CA LYS A 259 103.35 37.56 65.16
C LYS A 259 102.24 36.52 65.46
N VAL A 260 101.93 35.65 64.50
CA VAL A 260 100.81 34.69 64.59
C VAL A 260 101.27 33.34 65.16
N PRO A 261 100.66 32.83 66.26
CA PRO A 261 101.12 31.63 66.97
C PRO A 261 101.17 30.28 66.22
N ASN A 262 100.65 30.17 64.99
CA ASN A 262 100.65 28.93 64.18
C ASN A 262 100.95 29.17 62.69
N ILE A 263 101.76 30.19 62.38
CA ILE A 263 101.99 30.64 61.01
C ILE A 263 102.53 29.54 60.06
N ILE A 264 103.42 28.67 60.56
CA ILE A 264 103.99 27.58 59.77
C ILE A 264 102.90 26.59 59.34
N ASN A 265 101.94 26.27 60.23
CA ASN A 265 100.82 25.41 59.89
C ASN A 265 99.90 26.06 58.84
N SER A 266 99.69 27.38 58.96
CA SER A 266 98.95 28.16 57.94
C SER A 266 99.64 28.15 56.58
N ALA A 267 100.97 28.26 56.54
CA ALA A 267 101.75 28.12 55.30
C ALA A 267 101.57 26.73 54.67
N TYR A 268 101.68 25.65 55.46
CA TYR A 268 101.45 24.28 54.97
C TYR A 268 100.05 24.10 54.36
N MET A 269 99.02 24.66 54.99
CA MET A 269 97.64 24.59 54.50
C MET A 269 97.46 25.33 53.18
N ASN A 270 98.04 26.54 53.03
CA ASN A 270 97.92 27.30 51.79
C ASN A 270 98.63 26.60 50.62
N VAL A 271 99.86 26.10 50.82
CA VAL A 271 100.58 25.33 49.80
C VAL A 271 99.83 24.06 49.43
N MET A 272 99.23 23.36 50.40
CA MET A 272 98.39 22.19 50.13
C MET A 272 97.20 22.52 49.23
N ARG A 273 96.54 23.66 49.41
CA ARG A 273 95.42 24.08 48.55
C ARG A 273 95.86 24.28 47.10
N HIS A 274 96.99 24.98 46.88
CA HIS A 274 97.51 25.15 45.53
C HIS A 274 97.91 23.81 44.88
N LEU A 275 98.37 22.83 45.65
CA LEU A 275 98.60 21.47 45.17
C LEU A 275 97.27 20.75 44.85
N ASP A 276 96.25 20.90 45.69
CA ASP A 276 94.92 20.31 45.48
C ASP A 276 94.26 20.87 44.20
N ASP A 277 94.36 22.18 43.96
CA ASP A 277 93.92 22.84 42.73
C ASP A 277 94.58 22.23 41.46
N ILE A 278 95.84 21.81 41.55
CA ILE A 278 96.59 21.20 40.44
C ILE A 278 96.20 19.73 40.24
N ALA A 279 95.91 19.02 41.33
CA ALA A 279 95.49 17.61 41.28
C ALA A 279 94.04 17.45 40.81
N ASN A 280 93.18 18.39 41.17
CA ASN A 280 91.75 18.31 40.88
C ASN A 280 91.44 18.77 39.45
N LYS A 281 91.29 17.81 38.54
CA LYS A 281 90.94 18.03 37.12
C LYS A 281 89.57 18.70 36.89
N THR A 282 88.79 18.97 37.94
CA THR A 282 87.47 19.62 37.83
C THR A 282 87.54 21.15 37.79
N VAL A 283 88.69 21.74 38.13
CA VAL A 283 88.91 23.18 38.01
C VAL A 283 89.35 23.49 36.58
N VAL A 284 88.64 24.40 35.89
CA VAL A 284 88.87 24.72 34.46
C VAL A 284 90.31 25.18 34.20
N ASN A 285 90.93 25.91 35.14
CA ASN A 285 92.37 26.21 35.18
C ASN A 285 92.85 26.35 36.64
N ASN A 286 94.05 25.86 36.96
CA ASN A 286 94.59 25.99 38.32
C ASN A 286 95.29 27.35 38.55
N SER A 287 95.42 27.72 39.83
CA SER A 287 95.98 29.01 40.26
C SER A 287 97.35 29.37 39.67
N LEU A 288 98.22 28.40 39.40
CA LEU A 288 99.56 28.63 38.85
C LEU A 288 99.56 28.74 37.33
N GLU A 289 98.73 27.94 36.64
CA GLU A 289 98.56 28.00 35.19
C GLU A 289 97.97 29.35 34.75
N GLU A 290 96.93 29.83 35.42
CA GLU A 290 96.31 31.12 35.09
C GLU A 290 97.27 32.31 35.27
N ASN A 291 98.17 32.22 36.23
CA ASN A 291 99.19 33.25 36.47
C ASN A 291 100.40 33.15 35.54
N GLY A 292 100.42 32.12 34.67
CA GLY A 292 101.54 31.83 33.79
C GLY A 292 102.81 31.43 34.56
N CYS A 293 102.65 30.86 35.75
CA CYS A 293 103.74 30.37 36.60
C CYS A 293 104.17 28.95 36.17
N ASN A 294 104.47 28.75 34.87
CA ASN A 294 104.63 27.43 34.26
C ASN A 294 105.69 26.56 34.94
N SER A 295 106.83 27.15 35.32
CA SER A 295 107.90 26.43 36.03
C SER A 295 107.46 25.97 37.42
N MET A 296 106.71 26.81 38.15
CA MET A 296 106.23 26.50 39.51
C MET A 296 105.12 25.45 39.44
N HIS A 297 104.23 25.58 38.46
CA HIS A 297 103.20 24.60 38.16
C HIS A 297 103.81 23.23 37.85
N LYS A 298 104.82 23.18 36.97
CA LYS A 298 105.54 21.95 36.64
C LYS A 298 106.21 21.33 37.86
N LEU A 299 106.91 22.12 38.67
CA LEU A 299 107.54 21.66 39.91
C LEU A 299 106.52 21.03 40.86
N PHE A 300 105.39 21.71 41.08
CA PHE A 300 104.33 21.24 41.97
C PHE A 300 103.73 19.94 41.44
N LYS A 301 103.40 19.88 40.13
CA LYS A 301 102.83 18.72 39.46
C LYS A 301 103.75 17.50 39.47
N GLU A 302 105.05 17.66 39.22
CA GLU A 302 106.02 16.56 39.21
C GLU A 302 106.26 15.97 40.61
N ASN A 303 106.10 16.77 41.65
CA ASN A 303 106.40 16.38 43.03
C ASN A 303 105.15 16.13 43.89
N ILE A 304 103.95 16.14 43.28
CA ILE A 304 102.68 15.98 43.99
C ILE A 304 102.42 14.56 44.51
N SER A 305 103.08 13.56 43.92
CA SER A 305 102.93 12.16 44.29
C SER A 305 103.32 11.91 45.76
N GLY A 306 102.43 11.31 46.54
CA GLY A 306 102.61 11.07 47.98
C GLY A 306 102.03 12.16 48.90
N VAL A 307 101.43 13.23 48.34
CA VAL A 307 100.62 14.18 49.12
C VAL A 307 99.24 13.59 49.39
N VAL A 308 98.83 13.53 50.65
CA VAL A 308 97.48 13.15 51.07
C VAL A 308 96.64 14.43 51.21
N PHE A 309 95.88 14.75 50.17
CA PHE A 309 95.01 15.94 50.15
C PHE A 309 94.00 15.94 51.30
N GLY A 310 93.78 17.11 51.89
CA GLY A 310 92.90 17.30 53.03
C GLY A 310 93.47 16.85 54.38
N ASN A 311 94.70 16.33 54.45
CA ASN A 311 95.40 16.00 55.71
C ASN A 311 96.85 16.49 55.68
N VAL A 312 97.07 17.71 56.17
CA VAL A 312 98.40 18.34 56.25
C VAL A 312 99.37 17.48 57.06
N THR A 313 98.96 16.94 58.21
CA THR A 313 99.83 16.16 59.10
C THR A 313 100.47 14.95 58.40
N LYS A 314 99.71 14.26 57.53
CA LYS A 314 100.23 13.13 56.73
C LYS A 314 101.11 13.57 55.56
N SER A 315 101.03 14.84 55.16
CA SER A 315 101.69 15.40 53.97
C SER A 315 102.85 16.35 54.28
N LYS A 316 103.12 16.65 55.57
CA LYS A 316 104.10 17.67 55.99
C LYS A 316 105.48 17.44 55.36
N ASN A 317 106.00 16.22 55.43
CA ASN A 317 107.33 15.91 54.89
C ASN A 317 107.41 16.16 53.38
N LYS A 318 106.35 15.79 52.64
CA LYS A 318 106.31 15.94 51.19
C LYS A 318 106.18 17.40 50.77
N ILE A 319 105.31 18.17 51.44
CA ILE A 319 105.19 19.62 51.19
C ILE A 319 106.49 20.34 51.54
N GLN A 320 107.18 19.93 52.61
CA GLN A 320 108.48 20.48 52.97
C GLN A 320 109.55 20.21 51.90
N GLU A 321 109.54 19.02 51.28
CA GLU A 321 110.41 18.67 50.16
C GLU A 321 110.11 19.55 48.92
N ILE A 322 108.84 19.72 48.58
CA ILE A 322 108.40 20.59 47.47
C ILE A 322 108.87 22.03 47.70
N CYS A 323 108.63 22.57 48.90
CA CYS A 323 109.03 23.92 49.25
C CYS A 323 110.55 24.10 49.32
N LYS A 324 111.31 23.08 49.75
CA LYS A 324 112.78 23.08 49.67
C LYS A 324 113.25 23.19 48.22
N LYS A 325 112.71 22.35 47.32
CA LYS A 325 113.04 22.39 45.88
C LYS A 325 112.67 23.72 45.24
N LEU A 326 111.53 24.31 45.63
CA LEU A 326 111.14 25.64 45.17
C LEU A 326 112.16 26.70 45.60
N ASN A 327 112.59 26.67 46.88
CA ASN A 327 113.55 27.61 47.44
C ASN A 327 114.94 27.49 46.77
N GLU A 328 115.41 26.26 46.53
CA GLU A 328 116.67 25.98 45.81
C GLU A 328 116.67 26.48 44.36
N THR A 329 115.49 26.62 43.75
CA THR A 329 115.32 26.97 42.33
C THR A 329 114.68 28.35 42.12
N LEU A 330 114.56 29.16 43.18
CA LEU A 330 113.82 30.43 43.22
C LEU A 330 114.19 31.43 42.12
N GLN A 331 115.44 31.44 41.66
CA GLN A 331 115.91 32.35 40.60
C GLN A 331 115.29 32.05 39.22
N ASN A 332 114.72 30.85 38.99
CA ASN A 332 114.25 30.39 37.68
C ASN A 332 112.72 30.39 37.51
N HIS A 333 111.98 30.88 38.50
CA HIS A 333 110.52 30.78 38.55
C HIS A 333 109.87 32.15 38.42
N THR A 334 109.67 32.63 37.19
CA THR A 334 108.89 33.83 36.87
C THR A 334 107.45 33.46 36.46
N CYS A 335 106.51 34.37 36.70
CA CYS A 335 105.12 34.25 36.26
C CYS A 335 104.86 35.35 35.23
N THR A 336 104.29 35.02 34.08
CA THR A 336 104.11 35.99 32.98
C THR A 336 103.02 37.01 33.24
N THR A 337 102.06 36.70 34.11
CA THR A 337 100.85 37.50 34.30
C THR A 337 100.79 38.18 35.68
N ASN A 338 101.31 37.52 36.72
CA ASN A 338 101.57 38.03 38.09
C ASN A 338 100.65 39.16 38.63
N ARG A 339 99.32 38.96 38.58
CA ARG A 339 98.32 39.94 39.04
C ARG A 339 98.06 39.83 40.55
N THR A 340 97.62 40.94 41.15
CA THR A 340 97.03 40.99 42.49
C THR A 340 95.60 40.42 42.51
N SER A 341 95.07 40.10 43.68
CA SER A 341 93.68 39.64 43.83
C SER A 341 92.65 40.59 43.19
N VAL A 342 92.80 41.91 43.32
CA VAL A 342 91.83 42.86 42.74
C VAL A 342 91.94 42.92 41.21
N GLU A 343 93.15 42.83 40.66
CA GLU A 343 93.36 42.78 39.20
C GLU A 343 92.80 41.49 38.61
N TRP A 344 92.95 40.36 39.32
CA TRP A 344 92.32 39.11 38.94
C TRP A 344 90.80 39.19 38.98
N LEU A 345 90.22 39.72 40.06
CA LEU A 345 88.77 39.90 40.17
C LEU A 345 88.20 40.76 39.02
N ARG A 346 88.89 41.83 38.61
CA ARG A 346 88.48 42.63 37.44
C ARG A 346 88.57 41.81 36.15
N HIS A 347 89.71 41.18 35.92
CA HIS A 347 89.99 40.43 34.70
C HIS A 347 89.00 39.27 34.44
N ARG A 348 88.47 38.64 35.50
CA ARG A 348 87.44 37.58 35.40
C ARG A 348 86.18 38.09 34.70
N PHE A 349 85.72 39.28 35.07
CA PHE A 349 84.55 39.89 34.44
C PHE A 349 84.85 40.34 33.02
N ASP A 350 86.02 40.96 32.78
CA ASP A 350 86.44 41.47 31.47
C ASP A 350 86.55 40.37 30.40
N ILE A 351 86.83 39.12 30.78
CA ILE A 351 86.89 37.99 29.86
C ILE A 351 85.56 37.24 29.78
N THR A 352 85.00 36.86 30.93
CA THR A 352 83.87 35.93 30.92
C THR A 352 82.58 36.59 30.46
N VAL A 353 82.32 37.87 30.79
CA VAL A 353 81.09 38.53 30.35
C VAL A 353 80.99 38.61 28.82
N PRO A 354 82.02 39.10 28.07
CA PRO A 354 82.00 39.06 26.61
C PRO A 354 81.91 37.66 26.01
N GLU A 355 82.63 36.68 26.57
CA GLU A 355 82.56 35.29 26.09
C GLU A 355 81.14 34.73 26.22
N ILE A 356 80.48 34.92 27.36
CA ILE A 356 79.12 34.46 27.59
C ILE A 356 78.12 35.12 26.64
N ILE A 357 78.24 36.43 26.40
CA ILE A 357 77.40 37.16 25.44
C ILE A 357 77.57 36.57 24.02
N GLU A 358 78.81 36.34 23.58
CA GLU A 358 79.07 35.77 22.27
C GLU A 358 78.45 34.37 22.11
N ARG A 359 78.55 33.53 23.15
CA ARG A 359 77.94 32.19 23.15
C ARG A 359 76.42 32.25 23.08
N LEU A 360 75.79 33.18 23.81
CA LEU A 360 74.33 33.38 23.76
C LEU A 360 73.87 33.73 22.34
N SER A 361 74.52 34.71 21.71
CA SER A 361 74.19 35.16 20.37
C SER A 361 74.32 34.03 19.33
N LYS A 362 75.45 33.29 19.34
CA LYS A 362 75.65 32.15 18.43
C LYS A 362 74.63 31.04 18.64
N SER A 363 74.33 30.69 19.90
CA SER A 363 73.35 29.66 20.23
C SER A 363 71.95 30.03 19.72
N LEU A 364 71.50 31.27 19.92
CA LEU A 364 70.16 31.69 19.51
C LEU A 364 69.99 31.74 17.99
N VAL A 365 70.96 32.28 17.25
CA VAL A 365 70.89 32.34 15.78
C VAL A 365 70.79 30.94 15.19
N GLN A 366 71.68 30.03 15.60
CA GLN A 366 71.69 28.65 15.10
C GLN A 366 70.42 27.88 15.50
N LEU A 367 69.90 28.10 16.72
CA LEU A 367 68.69 27.45 17.19
C LEU A 367 67.44 27.90 16.42
N MET A 368 67.28 29.22 16.19
CA MET A 368 66.16 29.77 15.44
C MET A 368 66.15 29.31 13.97
N GLU A 369 67.32 29.26 13.33
CA GLU A 369 67.44 28.75 11.97
C GLU A 369 67.13 27.25 11.88
N ALA A 370 67.66 26.45 12.81
CA ALA A 370 67.38 25.02 12.88
C ALA A 370 65.88 24.73 13.07
N GLU A 371 65.22 25.49 13.94
CA GLU A 371 63.77 25.37 14.16
C GLU A 371 62.97 25.69 12.90
N LYS A 372 63.28 26.81 12.24
CA LYS A 372 62.61 27.21 11.00
C LYS A 372 62.71 26.13 9.93
N LEU A 373 63.89 25.50 9.80
CA LEU A 373 64.10 24.39 8.86
C LEU A 373 63.24 23.18 9.23
N VAL A 374 63.19 22.81 10.51
CA VAL A 374 62.39 21.66 11.00
C VAL A 374 60.90 21.90 10.81
N VAL A 375 60.36 23.03 11.27
CA VAL A 375 58.92 23.30 11.16
C VAL A 375 58.47 23.52 9.71
N GLY A 376 59.34 24.06 8.86
CA GLY A 376 59.05 24.24 7.43
C GLY A 376 58.79 22.93 6.68
N THR A 377 59.24 21.78 7.19
CA THR A 377 58.96 20.48 6.58
C THR A 377 57.48 20.05 6.74
N PHE A 378 56.78 20.54 7.77
CA PHE A 378 55.41 20.11 8.07
C PHE A 378 54.38 20.54 7.02
N GLU A 379 54.66 21.59 6.24
CA GLU A 379 53.80 21.99 5.13
C GLU A 379 53.65 20.86 4.09
N ASP A 380 54.77 20.31 3.62
CA ASP A 380 54.78 19.18 2.69
C ASP A 380 54.19 17.92 3.34
N LEU A 381 54.44 17.68 4.64
CA LEU A 381 53.87 16.55 5.36
C LEU A 381 52.33 16.60 5.40
N PHE A 382 51.74 17.75 5.75
CA PHE A 382 50.29 17.93 5.76
C PHE A 382 49.68 17.73 4.37
N VAL A 383 50.30 18.31 3.33
CA VAL A 383 49.85 18.16 1.94
C VAL A 383 49.90 16.70 1.50
N SER A 384 51.02 16.02 1.73
CA SER A 384 51.20 14.61 1.36
C SER A 384 50.19 13.70 2.07
N ARG A 385 49.99 13.87 3.39
CA ARG A 385 49.04 13.03 4.14
C ARG A 385 47.57 13.32 3.81
N ARG A 386 47.24 14.56 3.43
CA ARG A 386 45.90 14.93 2.93
C ARG A 386 45.56 14.16 1.65
N GLU A 387 46.49 14.05 0.72
CA GLU A 387 46.26 13.32 -0.54
C GLU A 387 45.89 11.85 -0.29
N VAL A 388 46.59 11.19 0.64
CA VAL A 388 46.27 9.82 1.06
C VAL A 388 44.83 9.70 1.58
N LEU A 389 44.41 10.59 2.47
CA LEU A 389 43.04 10.61 3.03
C LEU A 389 41.98 10.79 1.92
N CYS A 390 42.23 11.69 0.97
CA CYS A 390 41.29 12.00 -0.10
C CYS A 390 41.19 10.90 -1.15
N ASP A 391 42.30 10.21 -1.44
CA ASP A 391 42.30 9.05 -2.32
C ASP A 391 41.51 7.88 -1.72
N GLU A 392 41.71 7.59 -0.44
CA GLU A 392 40.94 6.57 0.30
C GLU A 392 39.43 6.90 0.31
N THR A 393 39.08 8.18 0.52
CA THR A 393 37.69 8.68 0.46
C THR A 393 37.07 8.46 -0.93
N ARG A 394 37.82 8.75 -2.00
CA ARG A 394 37.37 8.55 -3.38
C ARG A 394 37.14 7.08 -3.72
N VAL A 395 38.02 6.18 -3.26
CA VAL A 395 37.85 4.73 -3.48
C VAL A 395 36.62 4.21 -2.74
N MET A 396 36.36 4.67 -1.50
CA MET A 396 35.14 4.36 -0.76
C MET A 396 33.87 4.78 -1.50
N GLY A 397 33.85 5.99 -2.07
CA GLY A 397 32.73 6.48 -2.87
C GLY A 397 32.42 5.59 -4.07
N LYS A 398 33.46 5.10 -4.77
CA LYS A 398 33.31 4.14 -5.87
C LYS A 398 32.75 2.80 -5.39
N MET A 399 33.26 2.25 -4.28
CA MET A 399 32.75 1.00 -3.69
C MET A 399 31.27 1.07 -3.30
N ASN A 400 30.84 2.18 -2.69
CA ASN A 400 29.43 2.38 -2.34
C ASN A 400 28.55 2.40 -3.59
N THR A 401 28.92 3.20 -4.60
CA THR A 401 28.18 3.30 -5.86
C THR A 401 28.06 1.95 -6.57
N THR A 402 29.15 1.17 -6.65
CA THR A 402 29.14 -0.17 -7.26
C THR A 402 28.29 -1.15 -6.47
N PHE A 403 28.32 -1.09 -5.13
CA PHE A 403 27.49 -1.96 -4.30
C PHE A 403 25.99 -1.71 -4.53
N ASP A 404 25.57 -0.44 -4.58
CA ASP A 404 24.18 -0.06 -4.80
C ASP A 404 23.69 -0.51 -6.19
N MET A 405 24.50 -0.32 -7.24
CA MET A 405 24.21 -0.82 -8.59
C MET A 405 23.99 -2.35 -8.61
N MET A 406 24.80 -3.12 -7.88
CA MET A 406 24.64 -4.58 -7.80
C MET A 406 23.33 -4.98 -7.10
N VAL A 407 22.89 -4.23 -6.09
CA VAL A 407 21.61 -4.47 -5.39
C VAL A 407 20.42 -4.18 -6.31
N GLU A 408 20.45 -3.06 -7.03
CA GLU A 408 19.40 -2.70 -7.97
C GLU A 408 19.29 -3.71 -9.13
N SER A 409 20.41 -4.12 -9.73
CA SER A 409 20.41 -5.14 -10.79
C SER A 409 19.91 -6.51 -10.31
N ASP A 410 20.27 -6.94 -9.10
CA ASP A 410 19.78 -8.20 -8.50
C ASP A 410 18.25 -8.19 -8.32
N ALA A 411 17.70 -7.07 -7.83
CA ALA A 411 16.26 -6.90 -7.64
C ALA A 411 15.48 -6.80 -8.96
N SER A 412 15.99 -6.03 -9.93
CA SER A 412 15.38 -5.93 -11.27
C SER A 412 15.35 -7.30 -11.95
N CYS A 413 16.48 -8.01 -11.95
CA CYS A 413 16.58 -9.34 -12.55
C CYS A 413 15.60 -10.34 -11.93
N GLU A 414 15.37 -10.30 -10.61
CA GLU A 414 14.36 -11.16 -9.96
C GLU A 414 12.94 -10.86 -10.45
N ALA A 415 12.61 -9.58 -10.59
CA ALA A 415 11.31 -9.16 -11.11
C ALA A 415 11.12 -9.61 -12.56
N ASP A 416 12.16 -9.47 -13.39
CA ASP A 416 12.14 -9.89 -14.80
C ASP A 416 12.00 -11.41 -14.95
N ILE A 417 12.73 -12.20 -14.15
CA ILE A 417 12.58 -13.67 -14.13
C ILE A 417 11.17 -14.07 -13.69
N LYS A 418 10.59 -13.44 -12.66
CA LYS A 418 9.21 -13.72 -12.21
C LYS A 418 8.20 -13.37 -13.30
N SER A 419 8.37 -12.22 -13.96
CA SER A 419 7.52 -11.76 -15.06
C SER A 419 7.60 -12.70 -16.27
N ALA A 420 8.81 -13.11 -16.65
CA ALA A 420 9.04 -14.05 -17.74
C ALA A 420 8.44 -15.42 -17.45
N ASN A 421 8.63 -15.96 -16.23
CA ASN A 421 8.00 -17.22 -15.82
C ASN A 421 6.47 -17.14 -15.83
N ALA A 422 5.88 -16.04 -15.35
CA ALA A 422 4.44 -15.83 -15.41
C ALA A 422 3.93 -15.76 -16.88
N SER A 423 4.67 -15.07 -17.76
CA SER A 423 4.38 -15.01 -19.19
C SER A 423 4.48 -16.37 -19.87
N LEU A 424 5.49 -17.20 -19.55
CA LEU A 424 5.62 -18.56 -20.06
C LEU A 424 4.43 -19.43 -19.62
N VAL A 425 4.04 -19.40 -18.34
CA VAL A 425 2.88 -20.15 -17.83
C VAL A 425 1.60 -19.71 -18.54
N SER A 426 1.39 -18.40 -18.71
CA SER A 426 0.23 -17.88 -19.45
C SER A 426 0.26 -18.28 -20.93
N ALA A 427 1.42 -18.24 -21.58
CA ALA A 427 1.55 -18.64 -22.98
C ALA A 427 1.27 -20.15 -23.19
N VAL A 428 1.73 -21.01 -22.29
CA VAL A 428 1.42 -22.46 -22.29
C VAL A 428 -0.08 -22.70 -22.09
N HIS A 429 -0.72 -21.96 -21.18
CA HIS A 429 -2.16 -22.02 -21.00
C HIS A 429 -2.92 -21.61 -22.27
N ASN A 430 -2.56 -20.46 -22.85
CA ASN A 430 -3.16 -19.93 -24.07
C ASN A 430 -2.99 -20.86 -25.28
N ILE A 431 -1.85 -21.55 -25.41
CA ILE A 431 -1.64 -22.56 -26.46
C ILE A 431 -2.50 -23.80 -26.24
N THR A 432 -2.62 -24.24 -24.98
CA THR A 432 -3.48 -25.38 -24.63
C THR A 432 -4.94 -25.05 -24.96
N GLU A 433 -5.36 -23.82 -24.64
CA GLU A 433 -6.68 -23.30 -25.01
C GLU A 433 -6.85 -23.23 -26.53
N ALA A 434 -5.92 -22.60 -27.26
CA ALA A 434 -5.95 -22.47 -28.71
C ALA A 434 -6.01 -23.84 -29.42
N ARG A 435 -5.21 -24.81 -28.95
CA ARG A 435 -5.23 -26.18 -29.46
C ARG A 435 -6.58 -26.85 -29.22
N ASN A 436 -7.07 -26.85 -27.98
CA ASN A 436 -8.36 -27.47 -27.65
C ASN A 436 -9.50 -26.82 -28.45
N LYS A 437 -9.43 -25.50 -28.65
CA LYS A 437 -10.40 -24.72 -29.41
C LYS A 437 -10.35 -25.03 -30.91
N SER A 438 -9.16 -25.13 -31.50
CA SER A 438 -8.94 -25.51 -32.90
C SER A 438 -9.34 -26.95 -33.19
N ASP A 439 -8.92 -27.90 -32.35
CA ASP A 439 -9.26 -29.32 -32.47
C ASP A 439 -10.80 -29.49 -32.40
N ALA A 440 -11.47 -28.80 -31.47
CA ALA A 440 -12.93 -28.80 -31.37
C ALA A 440 -13.61 -28.14 -32.59
N ALA A 441 -13.03 -27.06 -33.14
CA ALA A 441 -13.55 -26.41 -34.35
C ALA A 441 -13.39 -27.29 -35.59
N LEU A 442 -12.27 -27.99 -35.73
CA LEU A 442 -12.01 -28.92 -36.84
C LEU A 442 -12.96 -30.13 -36.80
N GLU A 443 -13.21 -30.69 -35.62
CA GLU A 443 -14.24 -31.73 -35.41
C GLU A 443 -15.63 -31.24 -35.82
N ARG A 444 -16.03 -30.02 -35.40
CA ARG A 444 -17.32 -29.43 -35.82
C ARG A 444 -17.39 -29.23 -37.34
N ALA A 445 -16.36 -28.65 -37.95
CA ALA A 445 -16.33 -28.45 -39.40
C ALA A 445 -16.37 -29.78 -40.17
N SER A 446 -15.73 -30.84 -39.64
CA SER A 446 -15.77 -32.19 -40.18
C SER A 446 -17.19 -32.79 -40.13
N MET A 447 -17.88 -32.66 -38.99
CA MET A 447 -19.28 -33.08 -38.85
C MET A 447 -20.20 -32.33 -39.82
N ALA A 448 -19.99 -31.02 -40.01
CA ALA A 448 -20.73 -30.22 -40.98
C ALA A 448 -20.48 -30.68 -42.44
N GLN A 449 -19.24 -31.03 -42.79
CA GLN A 449 -18.87 -31.54 -44.11
C GLN A 449 -19.49 -32.91 -44.41
N ASN A 450 -19.67 -33.76 -43.38
CA ASN A 450 -20.37 -35.05 -43.52
C ASN A 450 -21.88 -34.89 -43.86
N ILE A 451 -22.48 -33.74 -43.53
CA ILE A 451 -23.86 -33.42 -43.90
C ILE A 451 -23.92 -32.93 -45.36
N THR A 452 -23.02 -32.02 -45.74
CA THR A 452 -23.01 -31.42 -47.08
C THR A 452 -21.61 -31.07 -47.59
N ASN A 453 -21.33 -31.38 -48.85
CA ASN A 453 -20.08 -30.95 -49.51
C ASN A 453 -20.02 -29.42 -49.74
N ALA A 454 -21.14 -28.70 -49.59
CA ALA A 454 -21.21 -27.25 -49.77
C ALA A 454 -20.38 -26.47 -48.74
N VAL A 455 -19.98 -27.10 -47.61
CA VAL A 455 -19.11 -26.50 -46.60
C VAL A 455 -17.63 -26.86 -46.75
N SER A 456 -17.22 -27.51 -47.86
CA SER A 456 -15.81 -27.87 -48.09
C SER A 456 -14.86 -26.66 -48.04
N THR A 457 -15.30 -25.49 -48.50
CA THR A 457 -14.47 -24.28 -48.45
C THR A 457 -14.21 -23.85 -46.99
N GLU A 458 -15.24 -23.88 -46.16
CA GLU A 458 -15.17 -23.55 -44.74
C GLU A 458 -14.40 -24.61 -43.95
N PHE A 459 -14.56 -25.90 -44.29
CA PHE A 459 -13.72 -26.98 -43.75
C PHE A 459 -12.24 -26.78 -44.09
N ASP A 460 -11.91 -26.44 -45.34
CA ASP A 460 -10.52 -26.19 -45.75
C ASP A 460 -9.92 -24.93 -45.10
N LYS A 461 -10.75 -23.93 -44.79
CA LYS A 461 -10.35 -22.75 -43.99
C LYS A 461 -10.07 -23.15 -42.53
N THR A 462 -10.94 -23.92 -41.90
CA THR A 462 -10.75 -24.45 -40.54
C THR A 462 -9.50 -25.32 -40.46
N LYS A 463 -9.28 -26.19 -41.44
CA LYS A 463 -8.07 -27.03 -41.54
C LYS A 463 -6.80 -26.21 -41.72
N ARG A 464 -6.81 -25.17 -42.55
CA ARG A 464 -5.67 -24.24 -42.69
C ARG A 464 -5.39 -23.47 -41.41
N ALA A 465 -6.43 -23.04 -40.70
CA ALA A 465 -6.31 -22.37 -39.41
C ALA A 465 -5.73 -23.31 -38.34
N ASP A 466 -6.13 -24.58 -38.31
CA ASP A 466 -5.57 -25.61 -37.43
C ASP A 466 -4.07 -25.88 -37.69
N VAL A 467 -3.67 -25.91 -38.96
CA VAL A 467 -2.25 -25.97 -39.34
C VAL A 467 -1.50 -24.72 -38.82
N GLY A 468 -2.13 -23.55 -38.86
CA GLY A 468 -1.62 -22.32 -38.26
C GLY A 468 -1.40 -22.43 -36.75
N VAL A 469 -2.35 -23.03 -36.00
CA VAL A 469 -2.22 -23.30 -34.56
C VAL A 469 -1.04 -24.25 -34.29
N LYS A 470 -0.92 -25.35 -35.03
CA LYS A 470 0.18 -26.33 -34.87
C LYS A 470 1.55 -25.76 -35.21
N SER A 471 1.63 -24.84 -36.19
CA SER A 471 2.88 -24.14 -36.51
C SER A 471 3.26 -23.16 -35.41
N ALA A 472 2.30 -22.41 -34.88
CA ALA A 472 2.51 -21.47 -33.78
C ALA A 472 2.86 -22.18 -32.46
N GLU A 473 2.29 -23.37 -32.18
CA GLU A 473 2.66 -24.23 -31.05
C GLU A 473 4.14 -24.66 -31.13
N ARG A 474 4.61 -25.06 -32.31
CA ARG A 474 6.01 -25.46 -32.52
C ARG A 474 6.97 -24.30 -32.26
N ALA A 475 6.70 -23.13 -32.85
CA ALA A 475 7.50 -21.93 -32.65
C ALA A 475 7.48 -21.44 -31.19
N MET A 476 6.35 -21.60 -30.49
CA MET A 476 6.22 -21.31 -29.06
C MET A 476 7.11 -22.24 -28.22
N LYS A 477 7.08 -23.56 -28.46
CA LYS A 477 7.93 -24.52 -27.73
C LYS A 477 9.42 -24.29 -27.93
N GLU A 478 9.84 -23.95 -29.15
CA GLU A 478 11.24 -23.59 -29.43
C GLU A 478 11.64 -22.33 -28.64
N SER A 479 10.77 -21.33 -28.59
CA SER A 479 10.98 -20.09 -27.82
C SER A 479 10.94 -20.33 -26.30
N GLU A 480 10.10 -21.25 -25.81
CA GLU A 480 10.02 -21.65 -24.40
C GLU A 480 11.30 -22.35 -23.94
N ILE A 481 11.83 -23.29 -24.74
CA ILE A 481 13.08 -23.99 -24.42
C ILE A 481 14.23 -22.98 -24.33
N ALA A 482 14.35 -22.09 -25.31
CA ALA A 482 15.36 -21.02 -25.30
C ALA A 482 15.19 -20.09 -24.07
N ALA A 483 13.96 -19.66 -23.76
CA ALA A 483 13.68 -18.83 -22.59
C ALA A 483 14.08 -19.52 -21.27
N ARG A 484 13.78 -20.82 -21.10
CA ARG A 484 14.13 -21.58 -19.89
C ARG A 484 15.65 -21.77 -19.75
N GLU A 485 16.35 -21.98 -20.86
CA GLU A 485 17.81 -22.09 -20.85
C GLU A 485 18.47 -20.77 -20.42
N VAL A 486 18.00 -19.64 -20.96
CA VAL A 486 18.49 -18.31 -20.58
C VAL A 486 18.13 -17.98 -19.12
N ILE A 487 16.92 -18.31 -18.65
CA ILE A 487 16.53 -18.14 -17.24
C ILE A 487 17.49 -18.90 -16.30
N SER A 488 17.81 -20.16 -16.59
CA SER A 488 18.74 -20.96 -15.77
C SER A 488 20.17 -20.39 -15.76
N LYS A 489 20.67 -19.91 -16.91
CA LYS A 489 21.96 -19.20 -17.02
C LYS A 489 21.96 -17.90 -16.22
N THR A 490 20.82 -17.19 -16.22
CA THR A 490 20.63 -15.93 -15.47
C THR A 490 20.62 -16.17 -13.97
N GLU A 491 19.92 -17.19 -13.48
CA GLU A 491 19.93 -17.58 -12.06
C GLU A 491 21.35 -17.93 -11.58
N THR A 492 22.14 -18.64 -12.40
CA THR A 492 23.53 -18.96 -12.09
C THR A 492 24.39 -17.69 -12.00
N SER A 493 24.28 -16.78 -12.97
CA SER A 493 24.99 -15.48 -12.94
C SER A 493 24.59 -14.60 -11.77
N ARG A 494 23.31 -14.66 -11.35
CA ARG A 494 22.79 -13.93 -10.19
C ARG A 494 23.41 -14.42 -8.87
N GLU A 495 23.56 -15.74 -8.70
CA GLU A 495 24.27 -16.29 -7.53
C GLU A 495 25.77 -15.94 -7.52
N GLU A 496 26.41 -15.87 -8.70
CA GLU A 496 27.77 -15.33 -8.80
C GLU A 496 27.85 -13.84 -8.43
N LEU A 497 26.88 -13.03 -8.87
CA LEU A 497 26.79 -11.60 -8.50
C LEU A 497 26.64 -11.43 -6.99
N LYS A 498 25.85 -12.28 -6.31
CA LYS A 498 25.70 -12.26 -4.84
C LYS A 498 27.02 -12.54 -4.12
N LYS A 499 27.77 -13.56 -4.54
CA LYS A 499 29.08 -13.88 -3.94
C LYS A 499 30.06 -12.71 -4.05
N VAL A 500 30.17 -12.13 -5.24
CA VAL A 500 31.08 -10.99 -5.46
C VAL A 500 30.60 -9.73 -4.72
N ARG A 501 29.28 -9.55 -4.55
CA ARG A 501 28.69 -8.46 -3.74
C ARG A 501 29.03 -8.61 -2.26
N ASP A 502 29.01 -9.82 -1.71
CA ASP A 502 29.38 -10.08 -0.32
C ASP A 502 30.88 -9.80 -0.07
N GLU A 503 31.74 -10.15 -1.04
CA GLU A 503 33.16 -9.80 -1.04
C GLU A 503 33.37 -8.27 -1.06
N LEU A 504 32.64 -7.55 -1.92
CA LEU A 504 32.66 -6.07 -1.97
C LEU A 504 32.19 -5.45 -0.66
N ASN A 505 31.14 -5.99 -0.02
CA ASN A 505 30.63 -5.50 1.27
C ASN A 505 31.66 -5.67 2.39
N ALA A 506 32.36 -6.80 2.42
CA ALA A 506 33.42 -7.05 3.40
C ALA A 506 34.59 -6.07 3.21
N ALA A 507 35.04 -5.86 1.97
CA ALA A 507 36.08 -4.89 1.63
C ALA A 507 35.66 -3.45 2.01
N ARG A 508 34.43 -3.07 1.67
CA ARG A 508 33.82 -1.77 2.02
C ARG A 508 33.81 -1.51 3.52
N LYS A 509 33.37 -2.47 4.34
CA LYS A 509 33.37 -2.32 5.81
C LYS A 509 34.78 -2.15 6.38
N LYS A 510 35.73 -2.96 5.91
CA LYS A 510 37.15 -2.87 6.32
C LYS A 510 37.73 -1.50 5.96
N LYS A 511 37.48 -1.02 4.75
CA LYS A 511 37.97 0.27 4.26
C LYS A 511 37.31 1.46 4.95
N GLY A 512 36.05 1.34 5.35
CA GLY A 512 35.33 2.37 6.12
C GLY A 512 35.93 2.59 7.50
N SER A 513 36.25 1.50 8.21
CA SER A 513 36.93 1.55 9.51
C SER A 513 38.34 2.15 9.41
N HIS A 514 39.08 1.81 8.34
CA HIS A 514 40.38 2.43 8.04
C HIS A 514 40.25 3.94 7.82
N LEU A 515 39.29 4.36 6.99
CA LEU A 515 39.04 5.77 6.67
C LEU A 515 38.67 6.60 7.90
N GLU A 516 37.83 6.06 8.79
CA GLU A 516 37.45 6.70 10.05
C GLU A 516 38.68 6.92 10.94
N THR A 517 39.56 5.92 11.02
CA THR A 517 40.79 5.98 11.81
C THR A 517 41.75 7.06 11.28
N ILE A 518 42.05 7.06 9.99
CA ILE A 518 42.98 8.04 9.40
C ILE A 518 42.40 9.46 9.40
N SER A 519 41.06 9.61 9.23
CA SER A 519 40.38 10.91 9.32
C SER A 519 40.45 11.51 10.72
N LYS A 520 40.30 10.66 11.75
CA LYS A 520 40.46 11.07 13.15
C LYS A 520 41.90 11.50 13.45
N ASN A 521 42.90 10.79 12.93
CA ASN A 521 44.31 11.15 13.10
C ASN A 521 44.63 12.49 12.42
N PHE A 522 44.15 12.72 11.18
CA PHE A 522 44.34 14.00 10.49
C PHE A 522 43.65 15.16 11.24
N SER A 523 42.44 14.95 11.72
CA SER A 523 41.70 15.95 12.50
C SER A 523 42.39 16.25 13.84
N SER A 524 42.96 15.23 14.48
CA SER A 524 43.74 15.39 15.71
C SER A 524 45.02 16.19 15.46
N ALA A 525 45.72 15.94 14.34
CA ALA A 525 46.89 16.73 13.92
C ALA A 525 46.54 18.22 13.72
N LEU A 526 45.41 18.53 13.07
CA LEU A 526 44.94 19.90 12.91
C LEU A 526 44.56 20.56 14.26
N THR A 527 43.94 19.80 15.16
CA THR A 527 43.53 20.29 16.48
C THR A 527 44.74 20.65 17.35
N SER A 528 45.84 19.90 17.24
CA SER A 528 47.08 20.16 17.99
C SER A 528 47.75 21.50 17.63
N VAL A 529 47.34 22.18 16.55
CA VAL A 529 47.95 23.43 16.06
C VAL A 529 47.05 24.67 16.29
N GLN A 530 45.79 24.48 16.73
CA GLN A 530 44.74 25.47 17.05
C GLN A 530 44.80 26.87 16.39
N ARG A 531 44.10 26.99 15.24
CA ARG A 531 43.22 28.13 14.82
C ARG A 531 42.54 27.89 13.45
N SER A 532 42.26 26.65 13.03
CA SER A 532 41.55 26.42 11.77
C SER A 532 40.03 26.29 11.99
N GLU A 533 39.28 27.31 11.56
CA GLU A 533 37.81 27.37 11.62
C GLU A 533 37.10 26.57 10.50
N ASN A 534 37.81 25.73 9.73
CA ASN A 534 37.17 24.87 8.72
C ASN A 534 37.85 23.51 8.63
N ILE A 535 37.36 22.56 9.41
CA ILE A 535 37.63 21.11 9.24
C ILE A 535 36.67 20.52 8.18
N ASN A 536 35.66 21.27 7.76
CA ASN A 536 34.72 20.85 6.74
C ASN A 536 35.36 21.04 5.36
N ASN A 537 35.52 19.93 4.63
CA ASN A 537 36.03 19.85 3.25
C ASN A 537 37.56 19.82 3.05
N VAL A 538 38.29 19.06 3.89
CA VAL A 538 39.75 18.81 3.76
C VAL A 538 40.20 18.36 2.35
N CYS A 539 39.31 17.75 1.56
CA CYS A 539 39.62 17.27 0.21
C CYS A 539 39.35 18.27 -0.93
N ASP A 540 38.89 19.48 -0.62
CA ASP A 540 38.80 20.56 -1.61
C ASP A 540 40.14 21.31 -1.66
N VAL A 541 40.91 21.02 -2.72
CA VAL A 541 42.26 21.55 -2.96
C VAL A 541 42.29 23.08 -2.97
N SER A 542 41.20 23.74 -3.37
CA SER A 542 41.14 25.21 -3.47
C SER A 542 41.00 25.92 -2.12
N SER A 543 40.64 25.19 -1.06
CA SER A 543 40.33 25.76 0.26
C SER A 543 41.29 25.36 1.38
N PHE A 544 42.16 24.37 1.16
CA PHE A 544 43.04 23.86 2.21
C PHE A 544 44.37 24.63 2.27
N VAL A 545 44.64 25.23 3.43
CA VAL A 545 45.92 25.86 3.77
C VAL A 545 46.57 25.04 4.88
N ALA A 546 47.83 24.63 4.68
CA ALA A 546 48.58 23.89 5.69
C ALA A 546 48.79 24.77 6.94
N PRO A 547 48.53 24.27 8.15
CA PRO A 547 48.69 25.05 9.36
C PRO A 547 50.17 25.24 9.70
N ASN A 548 50.52 26.40 10.27
CA ASN A 548 51.88 26.66 10.74
C ASN A 548 52.14 25.87 12.02
N VAL A 549 53.10 24.94 11.98
CA VAL A 549 53.43 24.07 13.12
C VAL A 549 54.52 24.72 13.95
N SER A 550 54.31 24.82 15.25
CA SER A 550 55.37 25.22 16.16
C SER A 550 56.26 24.05 16.54
N ILE A 551 57.48 24.34 16.99
CA ILE A 551 58.40 23.28 17.44
C ILE A 551 57.86 22.51 18.66
N TYR A 552 56.93 23.07 19.42
CA TYR A 552 56.32 22.43 20.59
C TYR A 552 55.22 21.44 20.21
N ALA A 553 54.43 21.74 19.18
CA ALA A 553 53.42 20.84 18.65
C ALA A 553 53.98 19.82 17.64
N ALA A 554 55.20 20.06 17.13
CA ALA A 554 55.78 19.29 16.04
C ALA A 554 55.82 17.78 16.29
N GLU A 555 56.21 17.31 17.48
CA GLU A 555 56.26 15.87 17.77
C GLU A 555 54.87 15.21 17.77
N ASP A 556 53.88 15.86 18.37
CA ASP A 556 52.51 15.35 18.46
C ASP A 556 51.85 15.37 17.07
N VAL A 557 52.02 16.46 16.31
CA VAL A 557 51.55 16.58 14.94
C VAL A 557 52.19 15.52 14.05
N PHE A 558 53.50 15.31 14.17
CA PHE A 558 54.21 14.29 13.40
C PHE A 558 53.67 12.89 13.70
N ALA A 559 53.46 12.53 14.96
CA ALA A 559 52.93 11.23 15.35
C ALA A 559 51.54 10.96 14.77
N GLN A 560 50.67 11.98 14.74
CA GLN A 560 49.33 11.86 14.14
C GLN A 560 49.38 11.71 12.61
N LEU A 561 50.23 12.49 11.94
CA LEU A 561 50.35 12.46 10.48
C LEU A 561 51.04 11.19 9.95
N VAL A 562 52.01 10.63 10.67
CA VAL A 562 52.65 9.34 10.33
C VAL A 562 51.65 8.19 10.34
N ALA A 563 50.64 8.23 11.22
CA ALA A 563 49.60 7.20 11.31
C ALA A 563 48.61 7.22 10.13
N ILE A 564 48.80 8.12 9.15
CA ILE A 564 47.96 8.24 7.95
C ILE A 564 48.67 7.55 6.78
N ASN A 565 48.16 6.37 6.44
CA ASN A 565 48.68 5.51 5.39
C ASN A 565 47.57 4.99 4.47
N PHE A 566 47.99 4.55 3.27
CA PHE A 566 47.11 3.83 2.37
C PHE A 566 46.73 2.47 2.97
N SER A 567 45.51 2.02 2.68
CA SER A 567 45.14 0.63 2.95
C SER A 567 46.03 -0.30 2.13
N ALA A 568 46.54 -1.36 2.78
CA ALA A 568 47.37 -2.39 2.13
C ALA A 568 46.66 -3.09 0.95
N ASP A 569 45.33 -3.01 0.89
CA ASP A 569 44.47 -3.69 -0.08
C ASP A 569 44.09 -2.80 -1.29
N SER A 570 44.67 -1.61 -1.46
CA SER A 570 44.24 -0.67 -2.51
C SER A 570 44.26 -1.22 -3.94
N ALA A 571 45.22 -2.10 -4.26
CA ALA A 571 45.31 -2.75 -5.57
C ALA A 571 44.31 -3.90 -5.78
N SER A 572 43.93 -4.62 -4.71
CA SER A 572 42.92 -5.68 -4.77
C SER A 572 41.52 -5.10 -4.90
N ASP A 573 41.26 -3.95 -4.26
CA ASP A 573 40.01 -3.20 -4.36
C ASP A 573 39.66 -2.80 -5.80
N GLY A 574 40.65 -2.31 -6.55
CA GLY A 574 40.45 -1.94 -7.97
C GLY A 574 40.07 -3.13 -8.86
N LYS A 575 40.70 -4.30 -8.62
CA LYS A 575 40.34 -5.54 -9.33
C LYS A 575 38.94 -6.03 -8.96
N LEU A 576 38.56 -5.94 -7.68
CA LEU A 576 37.24 -6.32 -7.21
C LEU A 576 36.14 -5.45 -7.84
N LEU A 577 36.34 -4.13 -7.91
CA LEU A 577 35.42 -3.20 -8.59
C LEU A 577 35.25 -3.52 -10.09
N GLY A 578 36.35 -3.84 -10.77
CA GLY A 578 36.31 -4.26 -12.18
C GLY A 578 35.51 -5.54 -12.39
N ASN A 579 35.72 -6.54 -11.52
CA ASN A 579 34.97 -7.80 -11.55
C ASN A 579 33.47 -7.59 -11.27
N CYS A 580 33.12 -6.75 -10.29
CA CYS A 580 31.72 -6.41 -10.00
C CYS A 580 31.00 -5.82 -11.22
N THR A 581 31.65 -4.87 -11.91
CA THR A 581 31.08 -4.19 -13.09
C THR A 581 30.83 -5.17 -14.23
N GLN A 582 31.80 -6.05 -14.53
CA GLN A 582 31.64 -7.07 -15.57
C GLN A 582 30.48 -8.04 -15.26
N LYS A 583 30.27 -8.41 -14.00
CA LYS A 583 29.17 -9.30 -13.60
C LYS A 583 27.80 -8.63 -13.75
N VAL A 584 27.68 -7.33 -13.47
CA VAL A 584 26.45 -6.55 -13.71
C VAL A 584 26.13 -6.48 -15.20
N GLU A 585 27.11 -6.17 -16.06
CA GLU A 585 26.93 -6.11 -17.52
C GLU A 585 26.55 -7.47 -18.14
N ALA A 586 27.14 -8.56 -17.64
CA ALA A 586 26.80 -9.92 -18.08
C ALA A 586 25.36 -10.28 -17.71
N LEU A 587 24.91 -9.91 -16.50
CA LEU A 587 23.53 -10.12 -16.05
C LEU A 587 22.53 -9.30 -16.89
N GLY A 588 22.85 -8.05 -17.22
CA GLY A 588 22.01 -7.18 -18.05
C GLY A 588 21.74 -7.77 -19.45
N ARG A 589 22.78 -8.31 -20.11
CA ARG A 589 22.62 -8.97 -21.42
C ARG A 589 21.71 -10.19 -21.37
N LEU A 590 21.83 -11.00 -20.31
CA LEU A 590 20.97 -12.18 -20.12
C LEU A 590 19.50 -11.77 -19.87
N VAL A 591 19.25 -10.68 -19.15
CA VAL A 591 17.90 -10.13 -18.93
C VAL A 591 17.26 -9.65 -20.25
N GLU A 592 18.02 -8.98 -21.12
CA GLU A 592 17.53 -8.61 -22.46
C GLU A 592 17.14 -9.85 -23.28
N GLU A 593 17.97 -10.90 -23.26
CA GLU A 593 17.66 -12.17 -23.93
C GLU A 593 16.40 -12.85 -23.36
N ILE A 594 16.18 -12.84 -22.03
CA ILE A 594 14.93 -13.30 -21.41
C ILE A 594 13.73 -12.54 -21.99
N GLY A 595 13.84 -11.23 -22.14
CA GLY A 595 12.79 -10.38 -22.72
C GLY A 595 12.47 -10.76 -24.17
N VAL A 596 13.48 -11.01 -25.00
CA VAL A 596 13.31 -11.41 -26.40
C VAL A 596 12.56 -12.74 -26.51
N TYR A 597 13.01 -13.78 -25.80
CA TYR A 597 12.41 -15.10 -25.91
C TYR A 597 11.03 -15.17 -25.25
N SER A 598 10.81 -14.53 -24.09
CA SER A 598 9.49 -14.52 -23.44
C SER A 598 8.43 -13.77 -24.26
N ASN A 599 8.79 -12.65 -24.90
CA ASN A 599 7.90 -11.95 -25.83
C ASN A 599 7.58 -12.79 -27.07
N ALA A 600 8.58 -13.47 -27.63
CA ALA A 600 8.36 -14.39 -28.75
C ALA A 600 7.40 -15.53 -28.38
N THR A 601 7.52 -16.10 -27.17
CA THR A 601 6.59 -17.15 -26.67
C THR A 601 5.17 -16.61 -26.54
N ARG A 602 5.00 -15.41 -25.97
CA ARG A 602 3.70 -14.73 -25.82
C ARG A 602 3.06 -14.40 -27.17
N ASP A 603 3.83 -13.85 -28.10
CA ASP A 603 3.35 -13.45 -29.42
C ASP A 603 2.93 -14.68 -30.25
N ASN A 604 3.69 -15.79 -30.16
CA ASN A 604 3.33 -17.05 -30.81
C ASN A 604 2.07 -17.68 -30.19
N ALA A 605 1.91 -17.62 -28.86
CA ALA A 605 0.68 -18.05 -28.21
C ALA A 605 -0.54 -17.19 -28.61
N SER A 606 -0.35 -15.88 -28.77
CA SER A 606 -1.39 -14.97 -29.23
C SER A 606 -1.77 -15.22 -30.71
N LYS A 607 -0.79 -15.48 -31.58
CA LYS A 607 -1.05 -15.91 -32.97
C LYS A 607 -1.81 -17.23 -33.02
N ALA A 608 -1.50 -18.18 -32.14
CA ALA A 608 -2.24 -19.43 -32.06
C ALA A 608 -3.69 -19.22 -31.62
N LEU A 609 -3.95 -18.33 -30.65
CA LEU A 609 -5.32 -17.94 -30.28
C LEU A 609 -6.05 -17.28 -31.46
N GLN A 610 -5.43 -16.37 -32.20
CA GLN A 610 -6.03 -15.75 -33.40
C GLN A 610 -6.36 -16.80 -34.48
N HIS A 611 -5.47 -17.78 -34.69
CA HIS A 611 -5.75 -18.89 -35.61
C HIS A 611 -6.87 -19.80 -35.09
N ALA A 612 -6.93 -20.06 -33.78
CA ALA A 612 -8.01 -20.83 -33.17
C ALA A 612 -9.37 -20.10 -33.24
N ASP A 613 -9.38 -18.77 -33.08
CA ASP A 613 -10.57 -17.93 -33.29
C ASP A 613 -11.04 -17.97 -34.75
N ALA A 614 -10.10 -17.89 -35.70
CA ALA A 614 -10.41 -18.02 -37.13
C ALA A 614 -10.93 -19.42 -37.49
N ALA A 615 -10.40 -20.47 -36.85
CA ALA A 615 -10.89 -21.84 -36.97
C ALA A 615 -12.31 -21.98 -36.40
N GLU A 616 -12.57 -21.41 -35.21
CA GLU A 616 -13.90 -21.41 -34.60
C GLU A 616 -14.92 -20.65 -35.46
N GLN A 617 -14.55 -19.47 -35.98
CA GLN A 617 -15.42 -18.66 -36.83
C GLN A 617 -15.78 -19.42 -38.13
N SER A 618 -14.79 -20.02 -38.79
CA SER A 618 -15.01 -20.83 -40.00
C SER A 618 -15.84 -22.09 -39.72
N ALA A 619 -15.65 -22.72 -38.55
CA ALA A 619 -16.46 -23.85 -38.11
C ALA A 619 -17.90 -23.45 -37.78
N LYS A 620 -18.14 -22.26 -37.20
CA LYS A 620 -19.50 -21.71 -37.00
C LYS A 620 -20.20 -21.42 -38.31
N GLU A 621 -19.48 -20.88 -39.30
CA GLU A 621 -20.03 -20.67 -40.65
C GLU A 621 -20.35 -22.00 -41.36
N ALA A 622 -19.52 -23.04 -41.17
CA ALA A 622 -19.80 -24.39 -41.65
C ALA A 622 -21.02 -25.01 -40.92
N GLU A 623 -21.12 -24.83 -39.61
CA GLU A 623 -22.22 -25.29 -38.77
C GLU A 623 -23.54 -24.63 -39.19
N GLU A 624 -23.58 -23.31 -39.37
CA GLU A 624 -24.78 -22.60 -39.85
C GLU A 624 -25.25 -23.10 -41.22
N ARG A 625 -24.32 -23.27 -42.17
CA ARG A 625 -24.64 -23.79 -43.51
C ARG A 625 -25.11 -25.25 -43.48
N ALA A 626 -24.49 -26.10 -42.67
CA ALA A 626 -24.90 -27.49 -42.53
C ALA A 626 -26.26 -27.60 -41.85
N ILE A 627 -26.52 -26.80 -40.81
CA ILE A 627 -27.83 -26.69 -40.17
C ILE A 627 -28.87 -26.19 -41.17
N ASP A 628 -28.55 -25.22 -42.04
CA ASP A 628 -29.45 -24.75 -43.10
C ASP A 628 -29.76 -25.82 -44.15
N VAL A 629 -28.79 -26.67 -44.50
CA VAL A 629 -29.05 -27.85 -45.35
C VAL A 629 -29.98 -28.85 -44.64
N VAL A 630 -29.77 -29.13 -43.35
CA VAL A 630 -30.68 -29.99 -42.59
C VAL A 630 -32.08 -29.36 -42.48
N LYS A 631 -32.20 -28.02 -42.34
CA LYS A 631 -33.50 -27.33 -42.41
C LYS A 631 -34.16 -27.54 -43.76
N SER A 632 -33.41 -27.41 -44.85
CA SER A 632 -33.92 -27.65 -46.20
C SER A 632 -34.40 -29.10 -46.38
N GLU A 633 -33.64 -30.08 -45.89
CA GLU A 633 -33.95 -31.52 -45.98
C GLU A 633 -35.12 -31.92 -45.07
N ILE A 634 -35.25 -31.32 -43.88
CA ILE A 634 -36.45 -31.44 -43.03
C ILE A 634 -37.66 -30.91 -43.81
N ASN A 635 -37.54 -29.75 -44.47
CA ASN A 635 -38.63 -29.15 -45.24
C ASN A 635 -38.98 -29.97 -46.49
N GLU A 636 -37.98 -30.50 -47.18
CA GLU A 636 -38.16 -31.35 -48.37
C GLU A 636 -38.80 -32.68 -47.98
N LYS A 637 -38.30 -33.35 -46.93
CA LYS A 637 -38.86 -34.61 -46.46
C LYS A 637 -40.22 -34.46 -45.79
N TRP A 638 -40.47 -33.33 -45.11
CA TRP A 638 -41.82 -32.95 -44.71
C TRP A 638 -42.72 -32.79 -45.93
N SER A 639 -42.25 -32.13 -46.98
CA SER A 639 -43.02 -31.95 -48.23
C SER A 639 -43.26 -33.29 -48.94
N GLU A 640 -42.31 -34.23 -48.92
CA GLU A 640 -42.48 -35.60 -49.43
C GLU A 640 -43.50 -36.40 -48.61
N ILE A 641 -43.43 -36.36 -47.27
CA ILE A 641 -44.41 -37.04 -46.40
C ILE A 641 -45.77 -36.38 -46.51
N TYR A 642 -45.84 -35.06 -46.67
CA TYR A 642 -47.06 -34.31 -46.91
C TYR A 642 -47.65 -34.57 -48.30
N ALA A 643 -46.81 -34.73 -49.32
CA ALA A 643 -47.22 -35.14 -50.66
C ALA A 643 -47.62 -36.62 -50.69
N ALA A 644 -46.94 -37.49 -49.95
CA ALA A 644 -47.32 -38.90 -49.76
C ALA A 644 -48.59 -39.03 -48.93
N GLU A 645 -48.80 -38.18 -47.93
CA GLU A 645 -50.06 -38.03 -47.21
C GLU A 645 -51.14 -37.45 -48.12
N GLY A 646 -50.81 -36.48 -48.97
CA GLY A 646 -51.71 -35.93 -49.99
C GLY A 646 -52.08 -36.96 -51.03
N ASN A 647 -51.14 -37.80 -51.47
CA ASN A 647 -51.32 -38.88 -52.44
C ASN A 647 -52.01 -40.08 -51.81
N MET A 648 -51.70 -40.45 -50.57
CA MET A 648 -52.46 -41.45 -49.82
C MET A 648 -53.82 -40.93 -49.44
N THR A 649 -53.97 -39.65 -49.17
CA THR A 649 -55.28 -39.01 -49.03
C THR A 649 -55.97 -39.00 -50.37
N ALA A 650 -55.28 -38.86 -51.50
CA ALA A 650 -55.86 -38.89 -52.83
C ALA A 650 -56.26 -40.29 -53.28
N LEU A 651 -55.44 -41.31 -53.02
CA LEU A 651 -55.68 -42.71 -53.29
C LEU A 651 -56.66 -43.29 -52.29
N SER A 652 -56.52 -43.01 -51.00
CA SER A 652 -57.57 -43.28 -50.00
C SER A 652 -58.83 -42.53 -50.36
N ARG A 653 -58.78 -41.29 -50.89
CA ARG A 653 -59.95 -40.57 -51.40
C ARG A 653 -60.47 -41.19 -52.68
N LYS A 654 -59.66 -41.79 -53.54
CA LYS A 654 -60.08 -42.45 -54.78
C LYS A 654 -60.65 -43.84 -54.50
N VAL A 655 -60.11 -44.56 -53.53
CA VAL A 655 -60.69 -45.76 -52.92
C VAL A 655 -61.96 -45.37 -52.21
N THR A 656 -61.94 -44.35 -51.36
CA THR A 656 -63.14 -43.79 -50.71
C THR A 656 -64.09 -43.20 -51.74
N GLU A 657 -63.65 -42.82 -52.95
CA GLU A 657 -64.49 -42.26 -54.01
C GLU A 657 -65.08 -43.39 -54.84
N LEU A 658 -64.38 -44.48 -55.09
CA LEU A 658 -64.91 -45.68 -55.72
C LEU A 658 -65.71 -46.53 -54.75
N GLU A 659 -65.37 -46.51 -53.47
CA GLU A 659 -66.17 -47.01 -52.34
C GLU A 659 -67.33 -46.09 -52.13
N ARG A 660 -67.16 -44.76 -52.16
CA ARG A 660 -68.30 -43.84 -52.17
C ARG A 660 -69.08 -44.03 -53.41
N GLN A 661 -68.55 -44.32 -54.59
CA GLN A 661 -69.33 -44.50 -55.81
C GLN A 661 -69.99 -45.86 -55.76
N ARG A 662 -69.31 -46.93 -55.38
CA ARG A 662 -69.89 -48.25 -55.14
C ARG A 662 -70.97 -48.18 -54.07
N ASP A 663 -70.66 -47.60 -52.93
CA ASP A 663 -71.55 -47.44 -51.80
C ASP A 663 -72.59 -46.39 -52.10
N HIS A 664 -72.34 -45.37 -52.92
CA HIS A 664 -73.33 -44.42 -53.41
C HIS A 664 -74.16 -45.06 -54.50
N LEU A 665 -73.67 -46.03 -55.26
CA LEU A 665 -74.41 -46.73 -56.28
C LEU A 665 -75.23 -47.85 -55.66
N TYR A 666 -74.69 -48.58 -54.68
CA TYR A 666 -75.42 -49.52 -53.84
C TYR A 666 -76.30 -48.81 -52.84
N LYS A 667 -75.90 -47.67 -52.31
CA LYS A 667 -76.78 -46.78 -51.58
C LYS A 667 -77.76 -46.17 -52.54
N ASN A 668 -77.47 -45.89 -53.80
CA ASN A 668 -78.43 -45.35 -54.76
C ASN A 668 -79.36 -46.44 -55.28
N LEU A 669 -78.92 -47.68 -55.38
CA LEU A 669 -79.75 -48.83 -55.69
C LEU A 669 -80.55 -49.22 -54.46
N SER A 670 -79.96 -49.16 -53.28
CA SER A 670 -80.67 -49.29 -52.01
C SER A 670 -81.56 -48.08 -51.77
N VAL A 671 -81.23 -46.90 -52.27
CA VAL A 671 -82.03 -45.66 -52.20
C VAL A 671 -83.04 -45.71 -53.30
N VAL A 672 -82.83 -46.40 -54.41
CA VAL A 672 -83.85 -46.66 -55.43
C VAL A 672 -84.77 -47.76 -54.92
N ALA A 673 -84.28 -48.78 -54.21
CA ALA A 673 -85.08 -49.79 -53.52
C ALA A 673 -85.85 -49.19 -52.35
N GLU A 674 -85.18 -48.35 -51.57
CA GLU A 674 -85.76 -47.60 -50.47
C GLU A 674 -86.65 -46.50 -51.02
N LEU A 675 -86.34 -45.87 -52.16
CA LEU A 675 -87.22 -44.93 -52.86
C LEU A 675 -88.38 -45.69 -53.41
N SER A 676 -88.24 -46.91 -53.92
CA SER A 676 -89.33 -47.74 -54.40
C SER A 676 -90.25 -48.08 -53.23
N ASN A 677 -89.69 -48.66 -52.16
CA ASN A 677 -90.38 -48.89 -50.90
C ASN A 677 -90.96 -47.60 -50.29
N LYS A 678 -90.26 -46.47 -50.38
CA LYS A 678 -90.68 -45.16 -49.86
C LYS A 678 -91.73 -44.54 -50.77
N THR A 679 -91.68 -44.77 -52.06
CA THR A 679 -92.66 -44.33 -53.06
C THR A 679 -93.92 -45.13 -52.82
N MET A 680 -93.82 -46.44 -52.69
CA MET A 680 -94.92 -47.32 -52.27
C MET A 680 -95.47 -46.92 -50.89
N ASN A 681 -94.62 -46.69 -49.89
CA ASN A 681 -95.02 -46.21 -48.57
C ASN A 681 -95.60 -44.80 -48.63
N LYS A 682 -95.11 -43.90 -49.49
CA LYS A 682 -95.64 -42.55 -49.69
C LYS A 682 -96.98 -42.60 -50.36
N ALA A 683 -97.17 -43.48 -51.33
CA ALA A 683 -98.46 -43.75 -51.94
C ALA A 683 -99.44 -44.22 -50.85
N LEU A 684 -98.99 -45.12 -49.98
CA LEU A 684 -99.76 -45.63 -48.85
C LEU A 684 -100.04 -44.53 -47.80
N VAL A 685 -99.07 -43.66 -47.54
CA VAL A 685 -99.20 -42.52 -46.63
C VAL A 685 -100.14 -41.47 -47.23
N ALA A 686 -100.05 -41.18 -48.53
CA ALA A 686 -100.92 -40.22 -49.20
C ALA A 686 -102.38 -40.66 -49.10
N VAL A 687 -102.69 -41.92 -49.36
CA VAL A 687 -104.05 -42.43 -49.21
C VAL A 687 -104.50 -42.48 -47.74
N ARG A 688 -103.60 -42.78 -46.79
CA ARG A 688 -103.89 -42.68 -45.35
C ARG A 688 -104.12 -41.23 -44.90
N ASN A 689 -103.34 -40.27 -45.39
CA ASN A 689 -103.45 -38.85 -45.07
C ASN A 689 -104.75 -38.27 -45.61
N CYS A 690 -105.16 -38.62 -46.84
CA CYS A 690 -106.50 -38.28 -47.33
C CYS A 690 -107.57 -38.73 -46.33
N THR A 691 -107.45 -39.97 -45.86
CA THR A 691 -108.42 -40.56 -44.93
C THR A 691 -108.38 -39.88 -43.56
N ALA A 692 -107.20 -39.54 -43.03
CA ALA A 692 -107.01 -38.94 -41.71
C ALA A 692 -107.38 -37.45 -41.65
N ALA A 693 -106.98 -36.66 -42.65
CA ALA A 693 -107.31 -35.23 -42.71
C ALA A 693 -108.83 -35.01 -42.83
N ALA A 694 -109.53 -35.88 -43.57
CA ALA A 694 -110.99 -35.91 -43.60
C ALA A 694 -111.61 -36.15 -42.22
N ALA A 695 -110.97 -36.94 -41.35
CA ALA A 695 -111.45 -37.20 -39.99
C ALA A 695 -111.27 -35.98 -39.05
N ILE A 696 -110.14 -35.27 -39.10
CA ILE A 696 -109.88 -34.10 -38.23
C ILE A 696 -110.85 -32.94 -38.53
N ALA A 697 -111.18 -32.74 -39.80
CA ALA A 697 -112.19 -31.76 -40.18
C ALA A 697 -113.51 -31.98 -39.43
N MET A 698 -113.91 -33.26 -39.29
CA MET A 698 -115.12 -33.65 -38.59
C MET A 698 -115.02 -33.37 -37.06
N GLU A 699 -113.84 -33.45 -36.46
CA GLU A 699 -113.64 -33.22 -35.02
C GLU A 699 -113.64 -31.75 -34.61
N ALA A 700 -112.90 -30.89 -35.32
CA ALA A 700 -112.86 -29.45 -35.01
C ALA A 700 -114.25 -28.79 -35.14
N MET A 701 -115.05 -29.26 -36.09
CA MET A 701 -116.45 -28.87 -36.25
C MET A 701 -117.29 -29.24 -35.03
N THR A 702 -116.92 -30.26 -34.27
CA THR A 702 -117.67 -30.75 -33.11
C THR A 702 -117.29 -30.05 -31.79
N THR A 703 -116.00 -29.79 -31.52
CA THR A 703 -115.52 -29.38 -30.18
C THR A 703 -115.38 -27.87 -29.98
N VAL A 704 -114.93 -27.11 -30.98
CA VAL A 704 -114.72 -25.65 -30.87
C VAL A 704 -115.85 -24.86 -31.55
N LEU A 705 -116.36 -25.35 -32.69
CA LEU A 705 -117.38 -24.66 -33.52
C LEU A 705 -118.83 -25.11 -33.29
N LYS A 706 -119.11 -26.43 -33.24
CA LYS A 706 -120.41 -27.12 -33.02
C LYS A 706 -121.43 -27.16 -34.23
N THR A 707 -121.13 -27.71 -35.45
CA THR A 707 -122.03 -27.84 -36.68
C THR A 707 -121.67 -28.98 -37.73
N THR A 708 -122.53 -29.35 -38.75
CA THR A 708 -122.34 -30.51 -39.71
C THR A 708 -122.53 -30.34 -41.26
N ASN A 709 -123.02 -29.23 -41.85
CA ASN A 709 -123.53 -29.17 -43.26
C ASN A 709 -122.52 -29.06 -44.45
N GLU A 710 -121.19 -29.20 -44.28
CA GLU A 710 -120.18 -28.74 -45.27
C GLU A 710 -119.31 -29.85 -45.95
N THR A 711 -119.74 -31.13 -46.06
CA THR A 711 -118.80 -32.26 -46.31
C THR A 711 -118.56 -32.78 -47.75
N GLY A 712 -119.29 -32.35 -48.77
CA GLY A 712 -119.25 -33.00 -50.10
C GLY A 712 -117.87 -33.04 -50.81
N ARG A 713 -117.09 -31.95 -50.73
CA ARG A 713 -115.81 -31.83 -51.48
C ARG A 713 -114.69 -32.71 -50.91
N VAL A 714 -114.70 -32.92 -49.60
CA VAL A 714 -113.68 -33.73 -48.90
C VAL A 714 -113.77 -35.21 -49.30
N VAL A 715 -114.97 -35.71 -49.63
CA VAL A 715 -115.21 -37.13 -49.95
C VAL A 715 -114.72 -37.49 -51.37
N ASP A 716 -115.00 -36.68 -52.37
CA ASP A 716 -114.62 -36.96 -53.77
C ASP A 716 -113.10 -36.96 -53.99
N ALA A 717 -112.39 -36.04 -53.33
CA ALA A 717 -110.93 -35.96 -53.38
C ALA A 717 -110.27 -37.23 -52.84
N ASN A 718 -110.85 -37.85 -51.80
CA ASN A 718 -110.34 -39.09 -51.20
C ASN A 718 -110.41 -40.28 -52.18
N SER A 719 -111.49 -40.41 -52.98
CA SER A 719 -111.66 -41.51 -53.95
C SER A 719 -110.62 -41.48 -55.08
N SER A 720 -110.29 -40.30 -55.58
CA SER A 720 -109.27 -40.13 -56.63
C SER A 720 -107.86 -40.51 -56.17
N CYS A 721 -107.55 -40.28 -54.88
CA CYS A 721 -106.28 -40.70 -54.30
C CYS A 721 -106.08 -42.23 -54.36
N ALA A 722 -107.14 -43.02 -54.23
CA ALA A 722 -107.04 -44.48 -54.21
C ALA A 722 -106.63 -45.09 -55.58
N LYS A 723 -107.04 -44.49 -56.71
CA LYS A 723 -106.67 -44.97 -58.05
C LYS A 723 -105.19 -44.75 -58.36
N ALA A 724 -104.63 -43.59 -57.99
CA ALA A 724 -103.22 -43.26 -58.21
C ALA A 724 -102.29 -44.25 -57.50
N TYR A 725 -102.69 -44.76 -56.32
CA TYR A 725 -101.95 -45.78 -55.58
C TYR A 725 -101.75 -47.08 -56.37
N ALA A 726 -102.76 -47.57 -57.10
CA ALA A 726 -102.66 -48.84 -57.82
C ALA A 726 -101.59 -48.83 -58.94
N ASN A 727 -101.39 -47.70 -59.62
CA ASN A 727 -100.38 -47.57 -60.67
C ASN A 727 -98.95 -47.61 -60.11
N VAL A 728 -98.73 -47.11 -58.89
CA VAL A 728 -97.42 -47.16 -58.20
C VAL A 728 -96.95 -48.62 -58.02
N ILE A 729 -97.89 -49.54 -57.76
CA ILE A 729 -97.58 -50.96 -57.51
C ILE A 729 -96.92 -51.62 -58.74
N ASN A 730 -97.40 -51.29 -59.95
CA ASN A 730 -96.90 -51.91 -61.18
C ASN A 730 -95.46 -51.46 -61.51
N GLU A 731 -95.15 -50.17 -61.36
CA GLU A 731 -93.81 -49.62 -61.61
C GLU A 731 -92.78 -50.11 -60.57
N ASP A 732 -93.18 -50.26 -59.31
CA ASP A 732 -92.33 -50.85 -58.26
C ASP A 732 -91.87 -52.27 -58.62
N GLY A 733 -92.76 -53.09 -59.22
CA GLY A 733 -92.45 -54.45 -59.65
C GLY A 733 -91.29 -54.54 -60.65
N ALA A 734 -91.11 -53.54 -61.52
CA ALA A 734 -89.99 -53.47 -62.46
C ALA A 734 -88.68 -53.11 -61.75
N VAL A 735 -88.71 -52.18 -60.78
CA VAL A 735 -87.56 -51.79 -59.95
C VAL A 735 -87.01 -53.01 -59.18
N GLN A 736 -87.89 -53.83 -58.60
CA GLN A 736 -87.47 -55.02 -57.83
C GLN A 736 -86.70 -56.06 -58.65
N ARG A 737 -86.93 -56.15 -59.97
CA ARG A 737 -86.19 -57.07 -60.85
C ARG A 737 -84.73 -56.63 -61.01
N VAL A 738 -84.49 -55.36 -61.27
CA VAL A 738 -83.13 -54.79 -61.43
C VAL A 738 -82.31 -54.89 -60.14
N LEU A 739 -82.96 -54.74 -58.99
CA LEU A 739 -82.33 -54.91 -57.68
C LEU A 739 -81.85 -56.35 -57.45
N ARG A 740 -82.57 -57.34 -57.97
CA ARG A 740 -82.21 -58.75 -57.86
C ARG A 740 -80.93 -59.06 -58.64
N ASP A 741 -80.84 -58.61 -59.88
CA ASP A 741 -79.67 -58.85 -60.74
C ASP A 741 -78.41 -58.17 -60.18
N THR A 742 -78.57 -56.95 -59.66
CA THR A 742 -77.46 -56.21 -59.02
C THR A 742 -76.99 -56.85 -57.71
N LYS A 743 -77.86 -57.58 -57.00
CA LYS A 743 -77.47 -58.34 -55.80
C LYS A 743 -76.53 -59.50 -56.11
N ALA A 744 -76.63 -60.11 -57.30
CA ALA A 744 -75.69 -61.16 -57.73
C ALA A 744 -74.28 -60.60 -58.00
N THR A 745 -74.19 -59.41 -58.61
CA THR A 745 -72.91 -58.71 -58.86
C THR A 745 -72.20 -58.25 -57.56
N LYS A 746 -72.95 -58.06 -56.46
CA LYS A 746 -72.44 -57.59 -55.17
C LYS A 746 -71.34 -58.47 -54.56
N VAL A 747 -71.41 -59.78 -54.76
CA VAL A 747 -70.41 -60.73 -54.22
C VAL A 747 -69.05 -60.53 -54.90
N HIS A 748 -69.03 -60.31 -56.21
CA HIS A 748 -67.80 -60.11 -56.99
C HIS A 748 -67.10 -58.79 -56.63
N VAL A 749 -67.88 -57.73 -56.40
CA VAL A 749 -67.40 -56.40 -56.01
C VAL A 749 -66.79 -56.37 -54.61
N GLY A 750 -67.33 -57.17 -53.69
CA GLY A 750 -66.81 -57.28 -52.32
C GLY A 750 -65.37 -57.82 -52.27
N LYS A 751 -65.04 -58.78 -53.16
CA LYS A 751 -63.69 -59.35 -53.26
C LYS A 751 -62.66 -58.31 -53.75
N LEU A 752 -62.96 -57.62 -54.85
CA LEU A 752 -62.08 -56.58 -55.41
C LEU A 752 -61.85 -55.40 -54.46
N HIS A 753 -62.87 -55.03 -53.69
CA HIS A 753 -62.73 -54.04 -52.62
C HIS A 753 -61.82 -54.49 -51.47
N GLY A 754 -61.86 -55.78 -51.11
CA GLY A 754 -60.95 -56.36 -50.10
C GLY A 754 -59.48 -56.28 -50.52
N ASP A 755 -59.20 -56.56 -51.79
CA ASP A 755 -57.85 -56.50 -52.36
C ASP A 755 -57.32 -55.05 -52.39
N VAL A 756 -58.17 -54.09 -52.74
CA VAL A 756 -57.87 -52.64 -52.70
C VAL A 756 -57.60 -52.16 -51.27
N ASN A 757 -58.43 -52.55 -50.30
CA ASN A 757 -58.26 -52.14 -48.91
C ASN A 757 -57.03 -52.76 -48.24
N THR A 758 -56.68 -53.99 -48.60
CA THR A 758 -55.44 -54.62 -48.14
C THR A 758 -54.22 -53.84 -48.63
N SER A 759 -54.23 -53.43 -49.91
CA SER A 759 -53.17 -52.61 -50.50
C SER A 759 -53.13 -51.19 -49.89
N LEU A 760 -54.29 -50.59 -49.63
CA LEU A 760 -54.40 -49.28 -48.97
C LEU A 760 -53.95 -49.32 -47.50
N ALA A 761 -54.26 -50.39 -46.76
CA ALA A 761 -53.82 -50.58 -45.38
C ALA A 761 -52.30 -50.76 -45.28
N ALA A 762 -51.70 -51.49 -46.22
CA ALA A 762 -50.25 -51.58 -46.34
C ALA A 762 -49.63 -50.19 -46.63
N GLY A 763 -50.22 -49.42 -47.56
CA GLY A 763 -49.81 -48.05 -47.83
C GLY A 763 -49.97 -47.08 -46.65
N LYS A 764 -51.08 -47.18 -45.89
CA LYS A 764 -51.30 -46.39 -44.66
C LYS A 764 -50.31 -46.76 -43.57
N SER A 765 -50.03 -48.05 -43.39
CA SER A 765 -49.02 -48.50 -42.44
C SER A 765 -47.63 -47.97 -42.79
N GLN A 766 -47.28 -47.98 -44.09
CA GLN A 766 -46.02 -47.42 -44.56
C GLN A 766 -45.96 -45.90 -44.31
N LEU A 767 -47.03 -45.16 -44.62
CA LEU A 767 -47.09 -43.71 -44.36
C LEU A 767 -47.06 -43.37 -42.86
N GLU A 768 -47.78 -44.10 -42.01
CA GLU A 768 -47.75 -43.90 -40.56
C GLU A 768 -46.39 -44.27 -39.97
N GLN A 769 -45.71 -45.28 -40.52
CA GLN A 769 -44.33 -45.57 -40.17
C GLN A 769 -43.39 -44.43 -40.59
N MET A 770 -43.58 -43.85 -41.79
CA MET A 770 -42.84 -42.66 -42.23
C MET A 770 -43.09 -41.45 -41.30
N LYS A 771 -44.35 -41.19 -40.92
CA LYS A 771 -44.73 -40.12 -39.98
C LYS A 771 -44.18 -40.35 -38.57
N ARG A 772 -44.19 -41.59 -38.05
CA ARG A 772 -43.59 -41.93 -36.75
C ARG A 772 -42.08 -41.77 -36.79
N ASN A 773 -41.42 -42.25 -37.84
CA ASN A 773 -39.98 -42.09 -38.02
C ASN A 773 -39.59 -40.62 -38.12
N PHE A 774 -40.40 -39.80 -38.79
CA PHE A 774 -40.23 -38.35 -38.87
C PHE A 774 -40.53 -37.65 -37.53
N THR A 775 -41.57 -38.07 -36.80
CA THR A 775 -41.90 -37.52 -35.47
C THR A 775 -40.84 -37.89 -34.43
N ALA A 776 -40.22 -39.06 -34.54
CA ALA A 776 -39.09 -39.49 -33.72
C ALA A 776 -37.82 -38.64 -33.94
N LEU A 777 -37.78 -37.78 -34.96
CA LEU A 777 -36.72 -36.77 -35.10
C LEU A 777 -36.81 -35.70 -34.00
N SER A 778 -37.97 -35.53 -33.35
CA SER A 778 -38.17 -34.60 -32.22
C SER A 778 -37.30 -34.92 -31.00
N GLU A 779 -36.90 -36.19 -30.82
CA GLU A 779 -35.98 -36.64 -29.75
C GLU A 779 -34.61 -35.96 -29.82
N PHE A 780 -34.22 -35.46 -30.99
CA PHE A 780 -32.96 -34.75 -31.22
C PHE A 780 -33.12 -33.23 -31.18
N THR A 781 -34.29 -32.71 -30.83
CA THR A 781 -34.53 -31.26 -30.73
C THR A 781 -34.81 -30.89 -29.27
N ASN A 782 -33.96 -30.03 -28.69
CA ASN A 782 -34.16 -29.55 -27.31
C ASN A 782 -35.45 -28.73 -27.24
N GLY A 783 -36.50 -29.32 -26.63
CA GLY A 783 -37.79 -28.66 -26.38
C GLY A 783 -39.01 -29.30 -27.07
N GLY A 784 -38.87 -30.41 -27.80
CA GLY A 784 -40.04 -31.12 -28.37
C GLY A 784 -40.82 -30.31 -29.41
N HIS A 785 -40.16 -29.35 -30.08
CA HIS A 785 -40.78 -28.40 -31.01
C HIS A 785 -40.82 -28.85 -32.48
N LEU A 786 -40.45 -30.09 -32.79
CA LEU A 786 -41.04 -30.77 -33.96
C LEU A 786 -42.46 -31.17 -33.56
N VAL A 787 -43.39 -30.24 -33.74
CA VAL A 787 -44.81 -30.44 -33.46
C VAL A 787 -45.25 -31.73 -34.14
N LEU A 788 -45.94 -32.59 -33.38
CA LEU A 788 -46.68 -33.76 -33.87
C LEU A 788 -47.24 -33.47 -35.27
N PHE A 789 -46.99 -34.35 -36.23
CA PHE A 789 -47.43 -34.23 -37.64
C PHE A 789 -48.95 -34.00 -37.81
N GLY A 790 -49.74 -33.97 -36.73
CA GLY A 790 -51.19 -33.83 -36.69
C GLY A 790 -51.78 -32.41 -36.62
N SER A 791 -51.00 -31.32 -36.55
CA SER A 791 -51.57 -29.96 -36.61
C SER A 791 -51.67 -29.45 -38.05
N ALA A 792 -52.89 -29.19 -38.53
CA ALA A 792 -53.23 -28.82 -39.92
C ALA A 792 -52.67 -27.46 -40.43
N ARG A 793 -51.61 -26.93 -39.85
CA ARG A 793 -50.81 -25.83 -40.40
C ARG A 793 -49.34 -26.17 -40.26
N PHE A 794 -48.62 -26.02 -41.37
CA PHE A 794 -47.16 -25.95 -41.36
C PHE A 794 -46.76 -24.94 -40.28
N PRO A 795 -45.94 -25.30 -39.28
CA PRO A 795 -45.38 -24.30 -38.40
C PRO A 795 -44.40 -23.50 -39.25
N ALA A 796 -44.81 -22.30 -39.67
CA ALA A 796 -43.97 -21.36 -40.42
C ALA A 796 -42.71 -20.92 -39.65
N ASN A 797 -42.50 -21.43 -38.44
CA ASN A 797 -41.27 -21.30 -37.67
C ASN A 797 -41.05 -22.58 -36.86
N ILE A 798 -40.46 -23.62 -37.48
CA ILE A 798 -39.65 -24.54 -36.66
C ILE A 798 -38.53 -23.65 -36.14
N ASN A 799 -38.57 -23.31 -34.84
CA ASN A 799 -37.53 -22.51 -34.22
C ASN A 799 -36.30 -23.41 -34.00
N VAL A 800 -35.66 -23.80 -35.11
CA VAL A 800 -34.43 -24.61 -35.15
C VAL A 800 -33.19 -23.78 -34.83
N SER A 801 -33.37 -22.54 -34.37
CA SER A 801 -32.32 -21.61 -33.96
C SER A 801 -31.44 -22.12 -32.80
N LYS A 802 -31.74 -23.30 -32.23
CA LYS A 802 -30.94 -24.00 -31.21
C LYS A 802 -30.67 -25.47 -31.54
N LEU A 803 -30.63 -25.86 -32.82
CA LEU A 803 -30.21 -27.21 -33.20
C LEU A 803 -28.70 -27.34 -33.08
N SER A 804 -28.20 -28.23 -32.22
CA SER A 804 -26.77 -28.54 -32.21
C SER A 804 -26.40 -29.33 -33.46
N LEU A 805 -25.18 -29.14 -33.97
CA LEU A 805 -24.67 -29.87 -35.14
C LEU A 805 -24.71 -31.40 -34.97
N GLU A 806 -24.47 -31.90 -33.75
CA GLU A 806 -24.58 -33.33 -33.43
C GLU A 806 -26.01 -33.85 -33.64
N ASN A 807 -27.01 -33.08 -33.20
CA ASN A 807 -28.41 -33.39 -33.42
C ASN A 807 -28.82 -33.22 -34.88
N ALA A 808 -28.29 -32.21 -35.58
CA ALA A 808 -28.48 -32.02 -37.02
C ALA A 808 -27.98 -33.23 -37.82
N THR A 809 -26.82 -33.80 -37.46
CA THR A 809 -26.24 -34.98 -38.10
C THR A 809 -27.12 -36.23 -37.87
N LYS A 810 -27.60 -36.43 -36.63
CA LYS A 810 -28.52 -37.53 -36.27
C LYS A 810 -29.86 -37.41 -37.00
N ILE A 811 -30.39 -36.18 -37.13
CA ILE A 811 -31.61 -35.88 -37.87
C ILE A 811 -31.41 -36.16 -39.36
N TYR A 812 -30.34 -35.65 -39.97
CA TYR A 812 -30.04 -35.85 -41.39
C TYR A 812 -29.88 -37.33 -41.77
N THR A 813 -29.15 -38.11 -40.94
CA THR A 813 -28.98 -39.56 -41.15
C THR A 813 -30.32 -40.31 -41.05
N LYS A 814 -31.16 -39.96 -40.06
CA LYS A 814 -32.50 -40.56 -39.91
C LYS A 814 -33.49 -40.10 -40.98
N LEU A 815 -33.36 -38.89 -41.54
CA LEU A 815 -34.20 -38.41 -42.64
C LEU A 815 -33.99 -39.24 -43.92
N ARG A 816 -32.74 -39.61 -44.22
CA ARG A 816 -32.42 -40.45 -45.39
C ARG A 816 -32.86 -41.91 -45.26
N SER A 817 -33.06 -42.43 -44.05
CA SER A 817 -33.56 -43.79 -43.83
C SER A 817 -35.09 -43.92 -43.95
N ILE A 818 -35.81 -42.79 -44.09
CA ILE A 818 -37.23 -42.77 -44.41
C ILE A 818 -37.40 -43.03 -45.92
N THR A 819 -37.79 -44.26 -46.27
CA THR A 819 -37.98 -44.70 -47.66
C THR A 819 -39.13 -43.96 -48.35
N ALA A 820 -38.99 -43.70 -49.65
CA ALA A 820 -40.02 -43.04 -50.45
C ALA A 820 -41.31 -43.89 -50.54
N PHE A 821 -42.46 -43.22 -50.55
CA PHE A 821 -43.77 -43.86 -50.62
C PHE A 821 -44.05 -44.43 -52.02
N ASN A 822 -44.45 -45.71 -52.13
CA ASN A 822 -44.74 -46.38 -53.42
C ASN A 822 -46.23 -46.75 -53.54
N ALA A 823 -46.91 -46.19 -54.55
CA ALA A 823 -48.35 -46.31 -54.74
C ALA A 823 -48.81 -47.35 -55.79
N SER A 824 -47.89 -47.93 -56.59
CA SER A 824 -48.25 -48.60 -57.86
C SER A 824 -49.25 -49.76 -57.70
N ARG A 825 -49.09 -50.60 -56.68
CA ARG A 825 -49.97 -51.75 -56.40
C ARG A 825 -51.39 -51.33 -55.96
N ILE A 826 -51.51 -50.14 -55.35
CA ILE A 826 -52.80 -49.55 -54.95
C ILE A 826 -53.56 -49.07 -56.19
N GLU A 827 -52.85 -48.53 -57.18
CA GLU A 827 -53.42 -47.99 -58.43
C GLU A 827 -53.97 -49.07 -59.37
N GLU A 828 -53.28 -50.20 -59.53
CA GLU A 828 -53.76 -51.34 -60.33
C GLU A 828 -55.05 -51.95 -59.75
N SER A 829 -55.09 -52.14 -58.43
CA SER A 829 -56.26 -52.66 -57.71
C SER A 829 -57.46 -51.70 -57.83
N LEU A 830 -57.21 -50.38 -57.72
CA LEU A 830 -58.20 -49.32 -57.89
C LEU A 830 -58.87 -49.35 -59.28
N THR A 831 -58.10 -49.63 -60.33
CA THR A 831 -58.60 -49.66 -61.71
C THR A 831 -59.60 -50.79 -61.93
N SER A 832 -59.27 -52.00 -61.44
CA SER A 832 -60.17 -53.16 -61.54
C SER A 832 -61.45 -52.97 -60.72
N PHE A 833 -61.35 -52.35 -59.55
CA PHE A 833 -62.50 -51.97 -58.73
C PHE A 833 -63.40 -50.96 -59.45
N GLY A 834 -62.82 -49.97 -60.14
CA GLY A 834 -63.56 -48.95 -60.90
C GLY A 834 -64.45 -49.51 -62.01
N ASN A 835 -63.95 -50.49 -62.77
CA ASN A 835 -64.70 -51.07 -63.90
C ASN A 835 -66.01 -51.76 -63.46
N VAL A 836 -66.01 -52.47 -62.31
CA VAL A 836 -67.21 -53.14 -61.81
C VAL A 836 -68.19 -52.15 -61.19
N VAL A 837 -67.68 -51.08 -60.57
CA VAL A 837 -68.49 -49.94 -60.08
C VAL A 837 -69.26 -49.26 -61.23
N ALA A 838 -68.65 -49.11 -62.40
CA ALA A 838 -69.34 -48.59 -63.59
C ALA A 838 -70.51 -49.47 -64.06
N GLY A 839 -70.38 -50.80 -64.01
CA GLY A 839 -71.47 -51.72 -64.35
C GLY A 839 -72.71 -51.59 -63.44
N ILE A 840 -72.48 -51.37 -62.13
CA ILE A 840 -73.57 -51.10 -61.17
C ILE A 840 -74.28 -49.77 -61.49
N SER A 841 -73.53 -48.78 -62.00
CA SER A 841 -74.10 -47.48 -62.39
C SER A 841 -75.10 -47.60 -63.54
N SER A 842 -74.84 -48.47 -64.52
CA SER A 842 -75.78 -48.75 -65.61
C SER A 842 -77.10 -49.35 -65.09
N ASN A 843 -77.02 -50.35 -64.20
CA ASN A 843 -78.21 -50.96 -63.60
C ASN A 843 -79.00 -49.98 -62.74
N LEU A 844 -78.30 -49.11 -61.99
CA LEU A 844 -78.95 -48.04 -61.25
C LEU A 844 -79.78 -47.15 -62.19
N THR A 845 -79.27 -46.80 -63.37
CA THR A 845 -79.97 -45.93 -64.33
C THR A 845 -81.32 -46.51 -64.75
N VAL A 846 -81.37 -47.83 -65.03
CA VAL A 846 -82.62 -48.52 -65.38
C VAL A 846 -83.60 -48.53 -64.20
N ALA A 847 -83.12 -48.82 -63.00
CA ALA A 847 -83.95 -48.82 -61.79
C ALA A 847 -84.51 -47.41 -61.47
N VAL A 848 -83.73 -46.36 -61.72
CA VAL A 848 -84.14 -44.96 -61.54
C VAL A 848 -85.30 -44.60 -62.47
N VAL A 849 -85.32 -45.07 -63.72
CA VAL A 849 -86.40 -44.73 -64.67
C VAL A 849 -87.75 -45.29 -64.21
N HIS A 850 -87.81 -46.56 -63.81
CA HIS A 850 -89.05 -47.14 -63.30
C HIS A 850 -89.45 -46.58 -61.94
N GLN A 851 -88.48 -46.30 -61.06
CA GLN A 851 -88.75 -45.60 -59.81
C GLN A 851 -89.34 -44.21 -60.06
N LYS A 852 -88.92 -43.52 -61.12
CA LYS A 852 -89.49 -42.24 -61.53
C LYS A 852 -90.97 -42.39 -61.96
N GLY A 853 -91.30 -43.41 -62.76
CA GLY A 853 -92.70 -43.70 -63.11
C GLY A 853 -93.59 -43.98 -61.88
N ALA A 854 -93.06 -44.71 -60.90
CA ALA A 854 -93.73 -44.91 -59.61
C ALA A 854 -93.88 -43.58 -58.83
N ALA A 855 -92.86 -42.73 -58.82
CA ALA A 855 -92.86 -41.45 -58.14
C ALA A 855 -93.87 -40.44 -58.74
N ASP A 856 -94.04 -40.44 -60.05
CA ASP A 856 -95.01 -39.56 -60.72
C ASP A 856 -96.44 -39.93 -60.31
N ASN A 857 -96.76 -41.23 -60.22
CA ASN A 857 -98.05 -41.71 -59.73
C ASN A 857 -98.27 -41.44 -58.23
N VAL A 858 -97.21 -41.48 -57.42
CA VAL A 858 -97.27 -41.01 -56.01
C VAL A 858 -97.58 -39.54 -55.93
N THR A 859 -96.97 -38.72 -56.79
CA THR A 859 -97.20 -37.27 -56.81
C THR A 859 -98.67 -36.96 -57.08
N LEU A 860 -99.32 -37.74 -57.95
CA LEU A 860 -100.76 -37.64 -58.18
C LEU A 860 -101.58 -37.98 -56.92
N ALA A 861 -101.22 -39.04 -56.20
CA ALA A 861 -101.86 -39.41 -54.93
C ALA A 861 -101.65 -38.33 -53.84
N GLU A 862 -100.43 -37.83 -53.68
CA GLU A 862 -100.09 -36.75 -52.76
C GLU A 862 -100.84 -35.45 -53.08
N THR A 863 -101.05 -35.15 -54.36
CA THR A 863 -101.83 -33.97 -54.78
C THR A 863 -103.27 -34.06 -54.28
N LYS A 864 -103.89 -35.23 -54.41
CA LYS A 864 -105.25 -35.46 -53.89
C LYS A 864 -105.31 -35.45 -52.37
N ALA A 865 -104.23 -35.85 -51.68
CA ALA A 865 -104.13 -35.70 -50.22
C ALA A 865 -104.06 -34.25 -49.76
N LYS A 866 -103.36 -33.38 -50.50
CA LYS A 866 -103.31 -31.95 -50.21
C LYS A 866 -104.66 -31.27 -50.40
N GLU A 867 -105.39 -31.62 -51.46
CA GLU A 867 -106.75 -31.11 -51.66
C GLU A 867 -107.65 -31.39 -50.45
N VAL A 868 -107.53 -32.57 -49.84
CA VAL A 868 -108.27 -32.91 -48.61
C VAL A 868 -107.78 -32.09 -47.40
N GLU A 869 -106.46 -31.91 -47.24
CA GLU A 869 -105.88 -31.16 -46.12
C GLU A 869 -106.27 -29.67 -46.13
N GLU A 870 -106.27 -29.04 -47.32
CA GLU A 870 -106.61 -27.62 -47.48
C GLU A 870 -108.03 -27.30 -46.98
N GLU A 871 -108.98 -28.15 -47.33
CA GLU A 871 -110.37 -28.03 -46.86
C GLU A 871 -110.45 -28.17 -45.33
N THR A 872 -109.62 -29.01 -44.71
CA THR A 872 -109.56 -29.13 -43.23
C THR A 872 -108.97 -27.89 -42.55
N ARG A 873 -107.96 -27.24 -43.15
CA ARG A 873 -107.33 -26.03 -42.58
C ARG A 873 -108.28 -24.85 -42.49
N ALA A 874 -109.16 -24.71 -43.48
CA ALA A 874 -110.19 -23.67 -43.49
C ALA A 874 -111.09 -23.75 -42.25
N VAL A 875 -111.36 -24.96 -41.74
CA VAL A 875 -112.15 -25.21 -40.54
C VAL A 875 -111.45 -24.69 -39.28
N LEU A 876 -110.15 -24.98 -39.11
CA LEU A 876 -109.39 -24.61 -37.91
C LEU A 876 -109.15 -23.10 -37.77
N LYS A 877 -109.06 -22.35 -38.87
CA LYS A 877 -108.83 -20.88 -38.82
C LYS A 877 -109.93 -20.17 -38.05
N LYS A 878 -111.17 -20.63 -38.28
CA LYS A 878 -112.35 -20.11 -37.59
C LYS A 878 -112.27 -20.34 -36.07
N ALA A 879 -111.54 -21.36 -35.60
CA ALA A 879 -111.40 -21.69 -34.18
C ALA A 879 -110.41 -20.77 -33.42
N LEU A 880 -109.23 -20.46 -33.99
CA LEU A 880 -108.18 -19.66 -33.34
C LEU A 880 -108.63 -18.24 -32.99
N GLU A 881 -109.40 -17.64 -33.89
CA GLU A 881 -109.86 -16.27 -33.75
C GLU A 881 -110.61 -15.99 -32.46
N LYS A 882 -111.30 -17.02 -31.99
CA LYS A 882 -112.10 -16.96 -30.79
C LYS A 882 -111.24 -16.81 -29.52
N GLN A 883 -109.99 -17.29 -29.53
CA GLN A 883 -109.13 -17.31 -28.34
C GLN A 883 -108.34 -16.01 -28.12
N ARG A 884 -107.94 -15.35 -29.21
CA ARG A 884 -107.35 -13.99 -29.18
C ARG A 884 -108.13 -13.02 -28.32
N ALA A 885 -109.44 -13.07 -28.51
CA ALA A 885 -110.46 -12.33 -27.79
C ALA A 885 -110.10 -12.09 -26.32
N ARG A 886 -109.64 -13.17 -25.67
CA ARG A 886 -109.65 -13.33 -24.22
C ARG A 886 -108.35 -12.95 -23.54
N LEU A 887 -107.19 -13.24 -24.13
CA LEU A 887 -105.88 -12.92 -23.52
C LEU A 887 -105.56 -11.43 -23.50
N CYS A 888 -106.30 -10.68 -24.31
CA CYS A 888 -106.27 -9.23 -24.40
C CYS A 888 -106.36 -8.63 -23.01
N ASP A 889 -107.45 -8.89 -22.33
CA ASP A 889 -107.81 -8.18 -21.11
C ASP A 889 -106.82 -8.40 -19.95
N THR A 890 -106.13 -9.55 -19.87
CA THR A 890 -105.20 -9.86 -18.77
C THR A 890 -103.96 -8.95 -18.72
N VAL A 891 -103.37 -8.59 -19.86
CA VAL A 891 -102.11 -7.81 -19.91
C VAL A 891 -102.25 -6.40 -19.31
N LYS A 892 -103.42 -5.77 -19.42
CA LYS A 892 -103.68 -4.42 -18.90
C LYS A 892 -103.46 -4.34 -17.39
N GLN A 893 -103.80 -5.38 -16.65
CA GLN A 893 -103.78 -5.38 -15.17
C GLN A 893 -102.35 -5.39 -14.59
N LEU A 894 -101.44 -6.20 -15.13
CA LEU A 894 -100.06 -6.32 -14.62
C LEU A 894 -99.25 -5.01 -14.72
N THR A 895 -99.52 -4.15 -15.72
CA THR A 895 -98.73 -2.93 -15.98
C THR A 895 -98.88 -1.91 -14.85
N GLU A 896 -100.05 -1.88 -14.20
CA GLU A 896 -100.35 -0.94 -13.13
C GLU A 896 -99.55 -1.24 -11.84
N ILE A 897 -99.21 -2.52 -11.60
CA ILE A 897 -98.44 -2.95 -10.42
C ILE A 897 -97.00 -2.40 -10.45
N ASN A 898 -96.35 -2.35 -11.61
CA ASN A 898 -94.96 -1.91 -11.74
C ASN A 898 -94.74 -0.43 -11.38
N ASN A 899 -95.66 0.46 -11.74
CA ASN A 899 -95.48 1.89 -11.47
C ASN A 899 -95.31 2.21 -9.97
N LYS A 900 -95.98 1.46 -9.08
CA LYS A 900 -95.92 1.67 -7.63
C LYS A 900 -94.59 1.22 -7.01
N THR A 901 -94.02 0.10 -7.47
CA THR A 901 -92.76 -0.44 -6.93
C THR A 901 -91.56 0.47 -7.17
N THR A 902 -91.52 1.15 -8.32
CA THR A 902 -90.42 2.05 -8.71
C THR A 902 -90.28 3.27 -7.77
N ALA A 903 -91.40 3.80 -7.26
CA ALA A 903 -91.39 4.95 -6.35
C ALA A 903 -90.66 4.65 -5.03
N LEU A 904 -90.93 3.48 -4.45
CA LEU A 904 -90.32 3.03 -3.18
C LEU A 904 -88.79 2.87 -3.27
N GLN A 905 -88.29 2.42 -4.42
CA GLN A 905 -86.85 2.22 -4.61
C GLN A 905 -86.04 3.53 -4.53
N LYS A 906 -86.58 4.65 -5.03
CA LYS A 906 -85.87 5.94 -5.08
C LYS A 906 -85.69 6.56 -3.69
N GLU A 907 -86.69 6.45 -2.81
CA GLU A 907 -86.65 7.03 -1.47
C GLU A 907 -85.53 6.41 -0.61
N ALA A 908 -85.35 5.10 -0.70
CA ALA A 908 -84.34 4.37 0.07
C ALA A 908 -82.88 4.72 -0.28
N ILE A 909 -82.61 5.17 -1.52
CA ILE A 909 -81.26 5.58 -1.94
C ILE A 909 -80.85 6.89 -1.25
N ALA A 910 -81.75 7.87 -1.17
CA ALA A 910 -81.49 9.18 -0.57
C ALA A 910 -81.07 9.10 0.91
N VAL A 911 -81.63 8.12 1.64
CA VAL A 911 -81.30 7.91 3.06
C VAL A 911 -79.82 7.55 3.28
N ARG A 912 -79.18 6.79 2.37
CA ARG A 912 -77.78 6.34 2.54
C ARG A 912 -76.76 7.48 2.48
N GLU A 913 -77.08 8.57 1.78
CA GLU A 913 -76.17 9.71 1.60
C GLU A 913 -76.17 10.64 2.82
N SER A 914 -77.33 10.84 3.45
CA SER A 914 -77.50 11.70 4.62
C SER A 914 -76.73 11.20 5.86
N GLU A 915 -76.75 9.88 6.08
CA GLU A 915 -76.16 9.19 7.23
C GLU A 915 -74.65 9.46 7.41
N ALA A 916 -73.89 9.55 6.31
CA ALA A 916 -72.42 9.70 6.36
C ALA A 916 -71.98 11.08 6.88
N ALA A 917 -72.80 12.11 6.67
CA ALA A 917 -72.53 13.46 7.15
C ALA A 917 -72.56 13.54 8.69
N GLN A 918 -73.44 12.77 9.34
CA GLN A 918 -73.61 12.80 10.80
C GLN A 918 -72.42 12.17 11.54
N LEU A 919 -71.86 11.08 11.03
CA LEU A 919 -70.68 10.45 11.64
C LEU A 919 -69.46 11.38 11.65
N LYS A 920 -69.28 12.16 10.57
CA LYS A 920 -68.17 13.10 10.42
C LYS A 920 -68.26 14.26 11.42
N ARG A 921 -69.48 14.73 11.70
CA ARG A 921 -69.74 15.74 12.74
C ARG A 921 -69.30 15.25 14.13
N ALA A 922 -69.69 14.03 14.50
CA ALA A 922 -69.37 13.46 15.81
C ALA A 922 -67.86 13.27 16.04
N SER A 923 -67.10 12.87 15.02
CA SER A 923 -65.64 12.70 15.11
C SER A 923 -64.93 14.02 15.41
N ALA A 924 -65.32 15.11 14.73
CA ALA A 924 -64.70 16.41 14.91
C ALA A 924 -64.94 16.97 16.33
N ALA A 925 -66.06 16.62 16.95
CA ALA A 925 -66.34 16.98 18.33
C ALA A 925 -65.38 16.30 19.31
N ASN A 926 -65.22 14.98 19.21
CA ASN A 926 -64.35 14.21 20.12
C ASN A 926 -62.93 14.80 20.21
N GLN A 927 -62.36 15.16 19.06
CA GLN A 927 -61.00 15.67 18.97
C GLN A 927 -60.80 17.00 19.69
N ARG A 928 -61.79 17.91 19.62
CA ARG A 928 -61.75 19.17 20.37
C ARG A 928 -61.78 18.96 21.88
N ALA A 929 -62.42 17.88 22.33
CA ALA A 929 -62.53 17.56 23.75
C ALA A 929 -61.19 17.09 24.31
N GLU A 930 -60.47 16.24 23.57
CA GLU A 930 -59.12 15.75 23.92
C GLU A 930 -58.11 16.91 24.05
N ASP A 931 -58.15 17.89 23.13
CA ASP A 931 -57.30 19.07 23.18
C ASP A 931 -57.47 19.90 24.47
N ALA A 932 -58.66 19.91 25.06
CA ALA A 932 -58.93 20.66 26.29
C ALA A 932 -58.22 20.05 27.52
N VAL A 933 -58.14 18.72 27.58
CA VAL A 933 -57.54 17.97 28.71
C VAL A 933 -56.06 18.31 28.89
N THR A 934 -55.34 18.53 27.78
CA THR A 934 -53.92 18.92 27.84
C THR A 934 -53.68 20.26 28.51
N ARG A 935 -54.66 21.17 28.46
CA ARG A 935 -54.57 22.51 29.03
C ARG A 935 -54.89 22.52 30.52
N ALA A 936 -55.89 21.75 30.93
CA ALA A 936 -56.14 21.51 32.35
C ALA A 936 -56.77 20.16 32.60
N VAL A 937 -56.31 19.53 33.67
CA VAL A 937 -56.83 18.26 34.18
C VAL A 937 -58.34 18.37 34.51
N ALA A 938 -58.83 19.56 34.88
CA ALA A 938 -60.25 19.78 35.14
C ALA A 938 -61.17 19.45 33.93
N ALA A 939 -60.63 19.42 32.70
CA ALA A 939 -61.38 19.13 31.47
C ALA A 939 -61.58 17.64 31.14
N GLU A 940 -60.84 16.74 31.81
CA GLU A 940 -60.81 15.30 31.53
C GLU A 940 -62.18 14.59 31.53
N PRO A 941 -63.09 14.78 32.52
CA PRO A 941 -64.35 14.03 32.55
C PRO A 941 -65.30 14.34 31.38
N HIS A 942 -65.20 15.52 30.76
CA HIS A 942 -66.06 15.88 29.63
C HIS A 942 -65.53 15.37 28.28
N ALA A 943 -64.21 15.16 28.16
CA ALA A 943 -63.63 14.57 26.96
C ALA A 943 -64.02 13.09 26.80
N ALA A 944 -64.10 12.36 27.91
CA ALA A 944 -64.56 10.97 27.91
C ALA A 944 -65.99 10.80 27.37
N GLU A 945 -66.92 11.72 27.68
CA GLU A 945 -68.30 11.66 27.18
C GLU A 945 -68.39 11.92 25.65
N ALA A 946 -67.56 12.82 25.11
CA ALA A 946 -67.54 13.08 23.67
C ALA A 946 -67.09 11.84 22.87
N THR A 947 -66.14 11.08 23.41
CA THR A 947 -65.66 9.82 22.82
C THR A 947 -66.76 8.77 22.78
N ALA A 948 -67.53 8.63 23.88
CA ALA A 948 -68.63 7.66 23.96
C ALA A 948 -69.72 7.94 22.91
N GLN A 949 -70.14 9.20 22.74
CA GLN A 949 -71.20 9.54 21.79
C GLN A 949 -70.78 9.40 20.32
N TYR A 950 -69.50 9.62 20.00
CA TYR A 950 -68.96 9.36 18.66
C TYR A 950 -69.04 7.87 18.30
N GLN A 951 -68.66 6.98 19.22
CA GLN A 951 -68.73 5.54 19.01
C GLN A 951 -70.16 5.07 18.74
N LEU A 952 -71.15 5.54 19.51
CA LEU A 952 -72.56 5.21 19.32
C LEU A 952 -73.13 5.71 17.97
N THR A 953 -72.68 6.87 17.50
CA THR A 953 -73.04 7.38 16.17
C THR A 953 -72.52 6.45 15.06
N GLY A 954 -71.32 5.91 15.24
CA GLY A 954 -70.71 4.97 14.30
C GLY A 954 -71.48 3.65 14.15
N GLU A 955 -72.18 3.19 15.19
CA GLU A 955 -73.01 1.99 15.14
C GLU A 955 -74.34 2.21 14.41
N ALA A 956 -75.08 3.27 14.76
CA ALA A 956 -76.38 3.58 14.14
C ALA A 956 -76.25 3.78 12.61
N PHE A 957 -75.20 4.49 12.20
CA PHE A 957 -74.85 4.69 10.79
C PHE A 957 -74.75 3.38 9.99
N ARG A 958 -74.07 2.38 10.57
CA ARG A 958 -73.85 1.10 9.90
C ARG A 958 -75.18 0.38 9.68
N SER A 959 -76.08 0.41 10.67
CA SER A 959 -77.39 -0.25 10.60
C SER A 959 -78.30 0.37 9.53
N ALA A 960 -78.49 1.69 9.53
CA ALA A 960 -79.37 2.36 8.54
C ALA A 960 -78.89 2.13 7.10
N ARG A 961 -77.56 2.21 6.90
CA ARG A 961 -76.95 2.01 5.59
C ARG A 961 -77.14 0.59 5.04
N ILE A 962 -77.22 -0.42 5.91
CA ILE A 962 -77.45 -1.82 5.51
C ILE A 962 -78.89 -2.01 5.04
N GLU A 963 -79.89 -1.58 5.82
CA GLU A 963 -81.30 -1.82 5.47
C GLU A 963 -81.75 -1.06 4.23
N ALA A 964 -81.32 0.20 4.09
CA ALA A 964 -81.58 0.98 2.89
C ALA A 964 -81.07 0.28 1.63
N LYS A 965 -79.93 -0.42 1.73
CA LYS A 965 -79.36 -1.19 0.63
C LYS A 965 -80.20 -2.41 0.28
N HIS A 966 -80.82 -3.08 1.27
CA HIS A 966 -81.65 -4.26 1.04
C HIS A 966 -82.97 -3.94 0.32
N LEU A 967 -83.66 -2.88 0.74
CA LEU A 967 -84.90 -2.44 0.11
C LEU A 967 -84.72 -2.09 -1.38
N VAL A 968 -83.70 -1.29 -1.70
CA VAL A 968 -83.40 -0.91 -3.09
C VAL A 968 -83.19 -2.12 -3.98
N LYS A 969 -82.53 -3.15 -3.44
CA LYS A 969 -82.26 -4.40 -4.15
C LYS A 969 -83.55 -5.20 -4.41
N ASN A 970 -84.44 -5.29 -3.42
CA ASN A 970 -85.66 -6.09 -3.55
C ASN A 970 -86.69 -5.42 -4.47
N ALA A 971 -86.81 -4.09 -4.45
CA ALA A 971 -87.73 -3.38 -5.34
C ALA A 971 -87.34 -3.52 -6.81
N ALA A 972 -86.04 -3.52 -7.12
CA ALA A 972 -85.54 -3.81 -8.45
C ALA A 972 -86.01 -5.19 -8.96
N ALA A 973 -86.00 -6.21 -8.09
CA ALA A 973 -86.32 -7.58 -8.47
C ALA A 973 -87.82 -7.77 -8.82
N SER A 974 -88.75 -7.16 -8.08
CA SER A 974 -90.19 -7.32 -8.35
C SER A 974 -90.65 -6.64 -9.63
N LEU A 975 -90.12 -5.45 -9.95
CA LEU A 975 -90.41 -4.77 -11.22
C LEU A 975 -90.06 -5.62 -12.42
N GLN A 976 -88.89 -6.23 -12.35
CA GLN A 976 -88.38 -7.11 -13.38
C GLN A 976 -89.30 -8.33 -13.60
N ALA A 977 -89.78 -8.97 -12.53
CA ALA A 977 -90.63 -10.17 -12.63
C ALA A 977 -92.00 -9.92 -13.30
N ASN A 978 -92.65 -8.79 -13.02
CA ASN A 978 -93.98 -8.49 -13.57
C ASN A 978 -93.91 -8.11 -15.06
N GLU A 979 -92.88 -7.35 -15.44
CA GLU A 979 -92.60 -7.03 -16.85
C GLU A 979 -92.34 -8.31 -17.65
N GLU A 980 -91.68 -9.30 -17.03
CA GLU A 980 -91.48 -10.62 -17.61
C GLU A 980 -92.81 -11.36 -17.85
N HIS A 981 -93.81 -11.23 -16.98
CA HIS A 981 -95.11 -11.92 -17.14
C HIS A 981 -95.99 -11.30 -18.24
N ILE A 982 -96.12 -9.97 -18.31
CA ILE A 982 -96.84 -9.31 -19.42
C ILE A 982 -96.23 -9.70 -20.75
N LYS A 983 -94.90 -9.66 -20.78
CA LYS A 983 -94.12 -10.09 -21.92
C LYS A 983 -94.46 -11.56 -22.22
N LYS A 984 -94.57 -12.44 -21.22
CA LYS A 984 -94.97 -13.85 -21.39
C LYS A 984 -96.37 -14.05 -22.01
N ILE A 985 -97.41 -13.31 -21.62
CA ILE A 985 -98.76 -13.47 -22.19
C ILE A 985 -98.80 -13.03 -23.65
N ASN A 986 -98.33 -11.82 -23.92
CA ASN A 986 -98.26 -11.31 -25.29
C ASN A 986 -97.41 -12.23 -26.13
N ASN A 987 -96.26 -12.66 -25.62
CA ASN A 987 -95.40 -13.60 -26.30
C ASN A 987 -96.10 -14.91 -26.56
N ASN A 988 -96.90 -15.44 -25.63
CA ASN A 988 -97.52 -16.75 -25.77
C ASN A 988 -98.79 -16.75 -26.64
N PHE A 989 -99.61 -15.70 -26.62
CA PHE A 989 -100.70 -15.57 -27.58
C PHE A 989 -100.19 -15.35 -28.99
N THR A 990 -99.27 -14.39 -29.09
CA THR A 990 -98.51 -14.17 -30.31
C THR A 990 -97.89 -15.49 -30.72
N TYR A 991 -97.33 -16.27 -29.80
CA TYR A 991 -96.76 -17.59 -30.04
C TYR A 991 -97.80 -18.58 -30.51
N ALA A 992 -99.04 -18.61 -30.06
CA ALA A 992 -99.99 -19.61 -30.53
C ALA A 992 -100.67 -19.22 -31.85
N VAL A 993 -100.99 -17.94 -32.07
CA VAL A 993 -101.42 -17.48 -33.40
C VAL A 993 -100.31 -17.72 -34.38
N LYS A 994 -99.09 -17.36 -33.97
CA LYS A 994 -97.92 -17.80 -34.67
C LYS A 994 -97.93 -19.32 -34.74
N ALA A 995 -98.03 -20.11 -33.69
CA ALA A 995 -97.89 -21.57 -33.70
C ALA A 995 -98.83 -22.21 -34.72
N VAL A 996 -100.10 -21.83 -34.70
CA VAL A 996 -101.18 -22.28 -35.59
C VAL A 996 -101.03 -21.77 -37.03
N SER A 997 -100.51 -20.56 -37.21
CA SER A 997 -100.07 -20.04 -38.52
C SER A 997 -98.60 -20.35 -38.79
N SER A 998 -98.02 -21.32 -38.08
CA SER A 998 -96.59 -21.67 -38.16
C SER A 998 -95.63 -20.48 -38.10
N HIS A 999 -96.02 -19.43 -37.39
CA HIS A 999 -95.37 -18.17 -37.13
C HIS A 999 -95.37 -17.21 -38.33
N HIS A 1000 -96.15 -17.53 -39.37
CA HIS A 1000 -96.26 -16.76 -40.62
C HIS A 1000 -97.21 -15.60 -40.56
N CYS A 1001 -97.96 -15.48 -39.47
CA CYS A 1001 -98.69 -14.27 -39.19
C CYS A 1001 -97.69 -13.11 -38.98
N LYS A 1002 -97.51 -12.30 -40.04
CA LYS A 1002 -96.56 -11.16 -40.10
C LYS A 1002 -97.15 -9.86 -39.60
N THR A 1003 -98.47 -9.76 -39.64
CA THR A 1003 -99.17 -8.75 -38.88
C THR A 1003 -98.69 -8.86 -37.46
N GLU A 1004 -98.12 -7.79 -36.92
CA GLU A 1004 -97.70 -7.77 -35.52
C GLU A 1004 -98.91 -8.16 -34.69
N ILE A 1005 -98.89 -9.35 -34.11
CA ILE A 1005 -99.99 -9.85 -33.30
C ILE A 1005 -99.63 -9.51 -31.89
N ASN A 1006 -100.57 -8.88 -31.24
CA ASN A 1006 -100.73 -9.03 -29.82
C ASN A 1006 -102.21 -9.24 -29.60
N VAL A 1007 -102.52 -9.48 -28.34
CA VAL A 1007 -103.87 -9.76 -27.93
C VAL A 1007 -104.84 -8.59 -28.17
N TYR A 1008 -104.35 -7.34 -28.26
CA TYR A 1008 -105.15 -6.11 -28.41
C TYR A 1008 -105.48 -5.68 -29.85
N LYS A 1009 -105.00 -6.38 -30.89
CA LYS A 1009 -105.40 -6.06 -32.29
C LYS A 1009 -106.85 -6.49 -32.55
N SER A 1010 -107.43 -6.27 -33.74
CA SER A 1010 -108.88 -6.49 -33.99
C SER A 1010 -109.29 -7.79 -34.73
N ALA A 1011 -108.42 -8.49 -35.49
CA ALA A 1011 -108.66 -9.84 -36.09
C ALA A 1011 -107.35 -10.64 -36.38
N VAL A 1012 -107.34 -11.98 -36.27
CA VAL A 1012 -106.33 -12.92 -36.81
C VAL A 1012 -106.57 -13.14 -38.31
N THR A 1013 -105.96 -12.28 -39.12
CA THR A 1013 -105.92 -12.43 -40.58
C THR A 1013 -105.21 -13.70 -41.07
N CYS A 1014 -104.59 -14.45 -40.17
CA CYS A 1014 -103.60 -15.46 -40.50
C CYS A 1014 -104.20 -16.85 -40.66
N ASN A 1015 -103.80 -17.52 -41.75
CA ASN A 1015 -104.27 -18.86 -42.09
C ASN A 1015 -103.72 -19.92 -41.14
N VAL A 1016 -104.45 -21.02 -41.02
CA VAL A 1016 -103.97 -22.21 -40.29
C VAL A 1016 -103.01 -22.97 -41.17
N THR A 1017 -101.75 -22.90 -40.82
CA THR A 1017 -100.67 -23.58 -41.53
C THR A 1017 -99.99 -24.63 -40.65
N SER A 1018 -100.24 -24.66 -39.34
CA SER A 1018 -99.69 -25.68 -38.44
C SER A 1018 -100.42 -27.00 -38.57
N GLY A 1019 -99.85 -28.08 -38.04
CA GLY A 1019 -100.43 -29.41 -38.13
C GLY A 1019 -101.87 -29.40 -37.63
N LEU A 1020 -102.80 -30.02 -38.37
CA LEU A 1020 -104.24 -29.88 -38.13
C LEU A 1020 -104.63 -30.20 -36.67
N GLU A 1021 -104.03 -31.23 -36.09
CA GLU A 1021 -104.29 -31.69 -34.72
C GLU A 1021 -103.64 -30.81 -33.65
N GLU A 1022 -102.47 -30.23 -33.92
CA GLU A 1022 -101.77 -29.32 -32.99
C GLU A 1022 -102.33 -27.90 -33.06
N SER A 1023 -102.66 -27.44 -34.26
CA SER A 1023 -103.47 -26.25 -34.47
C SER A 1023 -104.68 -26.28 -33.55
N LEU A 1024 -105.41 -27.40 -33.55
CA LEU A 1024 -106.53 -27.59 -32.65
C LEU A 1024 -106.11 -27.50 -31.16
N ARG A 1025 -104.99 -28.10 -30.75
CA ARG A 1025 -104.49 -28.07 -29.36
C ARG A 1025 -103.93 -26.72 -28.88
N GLU A 1026 -103.21 -25.97 -29.71
CA GLU A 1026 -102.65 -24.65 -29.35
C GLU A 1026 -103.73 -23.59 -29.25
N ILE A 1027 -104.73 -23.71 -30.14
CA ILE A 1027 -105.97 -22.96 -29.97
C ILE A 1027 -106.56 -23.28 -28.59
N GLN A 1028 -106.48 -24.53 -28.10
CA GLN A 1028 -106.97 -24.87 -26.76
C GLN A 1028 -106.07 -24.37 -25.61
N SER A 1029 -104.74 -24.38 -25.76
CA SER A 1029 -103.73 -24.13 -24.70
C SER A 1029 -103.70 -22.69 -24.15
N LEU A 1030 -103.99 -21.72 -25.01
CA LEU A 1030 -103.99 -20.28 -24.71
C LEU A 1030 -104.83 -19.89 -23.50
N THR A 1031 -105.77 -20.73 -23.14
CA THR A 1031 -106.66 -20.57 -22.00
C THR A 1031 -105.91 -20.41 -20.66
N ALA A 1032 -104.71 -21.00 -20.49
CA ALA A 1032 -104.04 -21.06 -19.17
C ALA A 1032 -103.32 -19.77 -18.72
N LEU A 1033 -103.00 -18.84 -19.63
CA LEU A 1033 -102.10 -17.70 -19.37
C LEU A 1033 -102.77 -16.47 -18.76
N MET A 1034 -104.05 -16.59 -18.42
CA MET A 1034 -104.87 -15.47 -17.99
C MET A 1034 -104.76 -15.18 -16.47
N ASN A 1035 -103.75 -15.66 -15.72
CA ASN A 1035 -103.69 -15.65 -14.23
C ASN A 1035 -102.49 -14.85 -13.64
N ILE A 1036 -102.70 -13.87 -12.73
CA ILE A 1036 -101.70 -12.84 -12.30
C ILE A 1036 -101.56 -12.59 -10.78
N THR A 1037 -101.87 -13.59 -9.95
CA THR A 1037 -102.06 -13.42 -8.49
C THR A 1037 -100.76 -13.12 -7.69
N LEU A 1038 -99.60 -13.64 -8.12
CA LEU A 1038 -98.35 -13.58 -7.34
C LEU A 1038 -97.72 -12.18 -7.34
N GLU A 1039 -97.86 -11.47 -8.45
CA GLU A 1039 -97.30 -10.16 -8.71
C GLU A 1039 -97.88 -9.08 -7.78
N GLU A 1040 -99.16 -9.23 -7.39
CA GLU A 1040 -99.84 -8.33 -6.46
C GLU A 1040 -99.31 -8.42 -5.02
N GLU A 1041 -98.91 -9.62 -4.57
CA GLU A 1041 -98.41 -9.83 -3.20
C GLU A 1041 -97.02 -9.24 -2.97
N ALA A 1042 -96.14 -9.26 -3.99
CA ALA A 1042 -94.76 -8.80 -3.87
C ALA A 1042 -94.65 -7.28 -3.59
N LEU A 1043 -95.48 -6.47 -4.26
CA LEU A 1043 -95.54 -5.02 -4.08
C LEU A 1043 -95.84 -4.62 -2.63
N LYS A 1044 -96.72 -5.36 -1.93
CA LYS A 1044 -97.08 -5.08 -0.52
C LYS A 1044 -95.87 -5.18 0.43
N ARG A 1045 -94.98 -6.14 0.23
CA ARG A 1045 -93.83 -6.39 1.13
C ARG A 1045 -92.79 -5.27 1.08
N LEU A 1046 -92.52 -4.73 -0.10
CA LEU A 1046 -91.53 -3.67 -0.31
C LEU A 1046 -91.91 -2.37 0.41
N SER A 1047 -93.21 -2.06 0.46
CA SER A 1047 -93.72 -0.86 1.13
C SER A 1047 -93.49 -0.86 2.64
N LEU A 1048 -93.32 -2.03 3.28
CA LEU A 1048 -93.08 -2.15 4.73
C LEU A 1048 -91.61 -1.89 5.11
N SER A 1049 -90.66 -2.37 4.32
CA SER A 1049 -89.22 -2.21 4.58
C SER A 1049 -88.75 -0.75 4.49
N ASP A 1050 -89.38 0.07 3.65
CA ASP A 1050 -89.05 1.52 3.52
C ASP A 1050 -89.25 2.29 4.83
N LYS A 1051 -90.31 1.93 5.56
CA LYS A 1051 -90.63 2.55 6.84
C LYS A 1051 -89.52 2.35 7.88
N SER A 1052 -88.94 1.15 7.95
CA SER A 1052 -87.89 0.82 8.92
C SER A 1052 -86.56 1.56 8.65
N VAL A 1053 -86.23 1.75 7.36
CA VAL A 1053 -85.02 2.48 6.94
C VAL A 1053 -85.03 3.94 7.40
N LYS A 1054 -86.19 4.61 7.36
CA LYS A 1054 -86.35 6.01 7.76
C LYS A 1054 -86.16 6.22 9.27
N GLU A 1055 -86.58 5.27 10.10
CA GLU A 1055 -86.46 5.35 11.58
C GLU A 1055 -84.99 5.30 12.03
N LEU A 1056 -84.18 4.42 11.43
CA LEU A 1056 -82.75 4.29 11.76
C LEU A 1056 -81.95 5.56 11.44
N MET A 1057 -82.31 6.26 10.35
CA MET A 1057 -81.63 7.49 9.95
C MET A 1057 -81.75 8.62 11.00
N GLN A 1058 -82.90 8.68 11.68
CA GLN A 1058 -83.15 9.70 12.71
C GLN A 1058 -82.26 9.49 13.94
N GLU A 1059 -82.00 8.24 14.32
CA GLU A 1059 -81.19 7.90 15.49
C GLU A 1059 -79.72 8.28 15.30
N THR A 1060 -79.15 8.07 14.11
CA THR A 1060 -77.76 8.45 13.79
C THR A 1060 -77.52 9.95 13.94
N SER A 1061 -78.45 10.79 13.46
CA SER A 1061 -78.38 12.25 13.58
C SER A 1061 -78.44 12.73 15.05
N ARG A 1062 -79.17 12.02 15.90
CA ARG A 1062 -79.34 12.36 17.31
C ARG A 1062 -78.05 12.19 18.10
N ARG A 1063 -77.34 11.07 17.89
CA ARG A 1063 -76.08 10.73 18.59
C ARG A 1063 -74.93 11.68 18.24
N ALA A 1064 -74.82 12.07 16.97
CA ALA A 1064 -73.77 12.97 16.52
C ALA A 1064 -73.81 14.33 17.23
N SER A 1065 -75.03 14.83 17.49
CA SER A 1065 -75.25 16.11 18.16
C SER A 1065 -74.87 16.07 19.66
N ALA A 1066 -74.93 14.91 20.30
CA ALA A 1066 -74.54 14.74 21.71
C ALA A 1066 -73.01 14.80 21.91
N ALA A 1067 -72.24 14.25 20.97
CA ALA A 1067 -70.77 14.31 21.00
C ALA A 1067 -70.26 15.76 20.94
N GLU A 1068 -70.89 16.60 20.10
CA GLU A 1068 -70.59 18.04 19.98
C GLU A 1068 -70.78 18.80 21.31
N ALA A 1069 -71.83 18.47 22.06
CA ALA A 1069 -72.12 19.11 23.34
C ALA A 1069 -71.08 18.77 24.42
N ALA A 1070 -70.65 17.51 24.51
CA ALA A 1070 -69.66 17.07 25.49
C ALA A 1070 -68.29 17.73 25.30
N ALA A 1071 -67.85 17.88 24.04
CA ALA A 1071 -66.60 18.54 23.71
C ALA A 1071 -66.56 20.02 24.13
N ALA A 1072 -67.68 20.71 24.01
CA ALA A 1072 -67.80 22.10 24.44
C ALA A 1072 -67.64 22.25 25.97
N ALA A 1073 -68.12 21.28 26.75
CA ALA A 1073 -67.97 21.28 28.20
C ALA A 1073 -66.51 21.07 28.65
N ALA A 1074 -65.75 20.22 27.93
CA ALA A 1074 -64.33 19.98 28.21
C ALA A 1074 -63.49 21.26 28.05
N LEU A 1075 -63.67 21.98 26.94
CA LEU A 1075 -62.99 23.25 26.67
C LEU A 1075 -63.19 24.26 27.81
N LYS A 1076 -64.41 24.38 28.31
CA LYS A 1076 -64.77 25.35 29.35
C LYS A 1076 -64.08 25.08 30.69
N ALA A 1077 -63.92 23.81 31.05
CA ALA A 1077 -63.27 23.42 32.30
C ALA A 1077 -61.75 23.70 32.29
N ALA A 1078 -61.13 23.78 31.12
CA ALA A 1078 -59.70 24.05 30.98
C ALA A 1078 -59.27 25.50 31.30
N GLU A 1079 -60.14 26.48 31.12
CA GLU A 1079 -59.79 27.91 31.18
C GLU A 1079 -59.63 28.48 32.62
N GLY A 1080 -59.89 27.70 33.68
CA GLY A 1080 -60.16 28.22 35.03
C GLY A 1080 -59.06 28.25 36.13
N SER A 1081 -57.79 27.86 35.91
CA SER A 1081 -56.81 27.61 37.03
C SER A 1081 -55.45 28.38 36.91
N LYS A 1082 -54.91 29.05 37.97
CA LYS A 1082 -53.70 29.96 37.97
C LYS A 1082 -52.51 29.56 38.91
N CYS A 1083 -51.28 29.54 38.35
CA CYS A 1083 -49.86 29.49 38.87
C CYS A 1083 -49.41 28.51 40.00
N THR A 1084 -48.56 27.53 39.63
CA THR A 1084 -47.92 26.51 40.52
C THR A 1084 -46.39 26.73 40.66
N PRO A 1085 -45.77 26.63 41.86
CA PRO A 1085 -44.35 26.95 42.08
C PRO A 1085 -43.33 26.02 41.39
N LEU A 1086 -42.25 26.62 40.86
CA LEU A 1086 -41.24 26.03 39.97
C LEU A 1086 -40.53 24.76 40.50
N TYR A 1087 -40.52 24.52 41.81
CA TYR A 1087 -39.94 23.28 42.37
C TYR A 1087 -40.76 22.03 41.99
N LEU A 1088 -42.06 22.16 41.76
CA LEU A 1088 -42.94 21.07 41.28
C LEU A 1088 -42.84 20.83 39.77
N GLN A 1089 -42.26 21.75 38.99
CA GLN A 1089 -42.03 21.53 37.56
C GLN A 1089 -40.73 20.73 37.31
N LEU A 1090 -39.70 20.93 38.14
CA LEU A 1090 -38.43 20.18 38.01
C LEU A 1090 -38.56 18.71 38.43
N LEU A 1091 -39.50 18.36 39.31
CA LEU A 1091 -39.81 16.97 39.68
C LEU A 1091 -40.42 16.14 38.53
N ARG A 1092 -41.06 16.76 37.52
CA ARG A 1092 -41.66 16.02 36.38
C ARG A 1092 -40.68 15.71 35.24
N ALA A 1093 -39.52 16.37 35.18
CA ALA A 1093 -38.54 16.10 34.13
C ALA A 1093 -37.66 14.86 34.44
N VAL A 1094 -37.60 14.44 35.70
CA VAL A 1094 -36.75 13.31 36.14
C VAL A 1094 -37.49 11.96 36.06
N ASP A 1095 -38.83 11.94 36.02
CA ASP A 1095 -39.62 10.71 36.14
C ASP A 1095 -40.11 10.07 34.83
N ASN A 1096 -39.90 10.65 33.65
CA ASN A 1096 -40.41 10.07 32.39
C ASN A 1096 -39.33 9.36 31.55
N ARG A 1097 -38.60 8.42 32.16
CA ARG A 1097 -38.05 7.25 31.44
C ARG A 1097 -38.56 5.96 32.07
N SER A 1098 -39.73 5.53 31.61
CA SER A 1098 -40.16 4.13 31.51
C SER A 1098 -41.17 3.99 30.39
#